data_AF-A0A3D5CPT7-F1
#
_entry.id   AF-A0A3D5CPT7-F1
#
_cell.length_a   1.000
_cell.length_b   1.000
_cell.length_c   1.000
_cell.angle_alpha   90.00
_cell.angle_beta   90.00
_cell.angle_gamma   90.00
#
_symmetry.space_group_name_H-M   'P 1'
#
loop_
_entity.id
_entity.type
_entity.pdbx_description
1 polymer ?
#
loop_
_entity_poly.entity_id
_entity_poly.type
_entity_poly.pdbx_seq_one_letter_code
_entity_poly.pdbx_strand_id
1 'polypeptide(L)'
;MRLTEYRQESFINITKLCFQEQLCSHVVRHFGFSFRVLLLSALLMLASCATFPINNTQKDDTQCELSGTNSKQISDNWLFRLDPNNVGLSNGWQYGVADKNDWIALMPGEPWEASGFNYDGVAWYNTKITLPDWSDIYLGFGKIDDLATVWINGKQVEAWVNLGPGVMLVDLSKYGKADDNIEISIRIVDKGGYGGIKQPVIIGQHPRLVITPLQYTALQAYTHPDWPMPGWSKNEPYSWTMTGNSNGSEEALVSSDGSVTPWAKAPRTEIWVYNKNKELLTYADPNKIEFSLSDSQAPIPTWKWKSADVIVTNTLFGDHTNEAVRWKVTLENYGQKRIDLNMMLSVRPFATNANSVPICQINTQHKQKMWVNNKPFLAAAIPAKHTGAGQLSDTMYAALNGTVPSRKIVTDSTYGSLAAILSYPVNLNPGETKDFHFAFPETPESGFPNVRVPIDQQLNKALDHWEQETGAVTIALPDSSVQNALTASLGYLLLSLDPDGPHPGPLAHDAVWVRDAAYTGLAALQFGHTENVRSTITSTFESQEREGRIPPIRGKNAPWDDNEWDSQGQSIFLASQYYRYTNNDSQVREWYPNIRLAALYISNLISKNTSLNSATKGLLPPSKSAEDLGPADWHHYWDNFWAVTGLEQAAFIAKELDQHDDAIWMTSEANALRRAILDSIRVVMGPDPAYIPGAIESTTGSAMARGTVSALWPNEVLPRNTELIAKSFDTYHKLWIEPDNGGFRHLGGQFWPYGGLELAHAYLKINRADVLHQILSWTLRNQTLPGTYAWAEQVNPVNGGFSGGDMPHAWAAASFATLVREMLMSEQDGALVLLQGAPEWWLVESREITLNNAPTHYGNINFHTSNDIIPTEYGWDGKLTITLSGASPPNGYRWTLPNIPDAISGPSGMKIENGVLIIPSGNSEIELDFKP
;
A
#
# COMPACT_ATOMS: atom_id res chain seq x y z
N MET A 1 -32.21 18.60 9.80
CA MET A 1 -33.62 18.18 9.61
C MET A 1 -34.05 18.61 8.20
N ARG A 2 -34.66 17.69 7.43
CA ARG A 2 -35.04 17.72 5.99
C ARG A 2 -33.99 17.28 4.96
N LEU A 3 -33.93 15.95 4.84
CA LEU A 3 -33.83 15.19 3.60
C LEU A 3 -35.01 15.48 2.66
N THR A 4 -34.78 15.45 1.34
CA THR A 4 -35.59 14.81 0.26
C THR A 4 -34.92 15.12 -1.09
N GLU A 5 -34.38 14.10 -1.78
CA GLU A 5 -34.93 13.50 -3.01
C GLU A 5 -34.34 14.09 -4.29
N TYR A 6 -33.41 13.36 -4.92
CA TYR A 6 -33.36 13.22 -6.39
C TYR A 6 -32.75 11.84 -6.72
N ARG A 7 -33.63 10.92 -7.13
CA ARG A 7 -33.31 9.67 -7.82
C ARG A 7 -33.97 9.73 -9.21
N GLN A 8 -33.29 9.10 -10.17
CA GLN A 8 -33.80 8.63 -11.47
C GLN A 8 -34.00 9.67 -12.59
N GLU A 9 -33.06 9.77 -13.54
CA GLU A 9 -33.03 9.02 -14.81
C GLU A 9 -32.01 9.65 -15.77
N SER A 10 -30.96 8.92 -16.13
CA SER A 10 -30.34 9.03 -17.45
C SER A 10 -29.43 7.82 -17.68
N PHE A 11 -29.98 6.82 -18.35
CA PHE A 11 -29.22 5.75 -19.01
C PHE A 11 -28.25 6.39 -20.02
N ILE A 12 -26.95 6.38 -19.73
CA ILE A 12 -25.90 6.62 -20.71
C ILE A 12 -25.20 5.28 -20.98
N ASN A 13 -25.06 5.00 -22.26
CA ASN A 13 -24.60 3.77 -22.87
C ASN A 13 -23.18 3.41 -22.41
N ILE A 14 -23.05 2.36 -21.61
CA ILE A 14 -21.79 1.82 -21.08
C ILE A 14 -21.17 0.94 -22.17
N THR A 15 -20.30 1.50 -23.02
CA THR A 15 -19.44 0.69 -23.91
C THR A 15 -18.17 1.41 -24.41
N LYS A 16 -17.80 2.56 -23.86
CA LYS A 16 -16.53 3.23 -24.20
C LYS A 16 -15.96 3.84 -22.93
N LEU A 17 -15.07 3.11 -22.25
CA LEU A 17 -14.08 3.63 -21.29
C LEU A 17 -13.14 2.56 -20.70
N CYS A 18 -13.22 1.30 -21.12
CA CYS A 18 -12.14 0.34 -20.89
C CYS A 18 -11.27 0.24 -22.15
N PHE A 19 -9.96 0.15 -21.95
CA PHE A 19 -8.90 -0.08 -22.93
C PHE A 19 -8.40 1.15 -23.70
N GLN A 20 -7.37 1.79 -23.14
CA GLN A 20 -6.27 2.35 -23.91
C GLN A 20 -4.95 2.02 -23.19
N GLU A 21 -4.39 0.84 -23.47
CA GLU A 21 -2.94 0.71 -23.56
C GLU A 21 -2.57 1.17 -24.97
N GLN A 22 -1.77 2.24 -25.10
CA GLN A 22 -1.20 2.62 -26.39
C GLN A 22 0.29 2.90 -26.23
N LEU A 23 1.09 1.92 -26.68
CA LEU A 23 2.45 2.13 -27.16
C LEU A 23 2.41 2.86 -28.50
N CYS A 24 3.18 3.95 -28.60
CA CYS A 24 3.31 4.80 -29.78
C CYS A 24 3.85 4.05 -31.02
N SER A 25 3.08 4.01 -32.10
CA SER A 25 3.59 3.64 -33.43
C SER A 25 4.12 4.88 -34.17
N HIS A 26 5.45 4.96 -34.36
CA HIS A 26 6.05 5.98 -35.23
C HIS A 26 5.77 5.71 -36.72
N VAL A 27 5.30 6.74 -37.40
CA VAL A 27 5.20 6.81 -38.87
C VAL A 27 6.61 6.90 -39.47
N VAL A 28 7.04 5.86 -40.20
CA VAL A 28 8.21 5.94 -41.08
C VAL A 28 7.77 5.89 -42.53
N ARG A 29 7.97 7.02 -43.23
CA ARG A 29 7.83 7.14 -44.68
C ARG A 29 8.90 6.32 -45.40
N HIS A 30 8.50 5.62 -46.45
CA HIS A 30 9.40 4.97 -47.40
C HIS A 30 10.39 5.94 -48.06
N PHE A 31 11.68 5.64 -47.94
CA PHE A 31 12.71 5.99 -48.93
C PHE A 31 13.65 4.78 -49.09
N GLY A 32 13.84 4.32 -50.33
CA GLY A 32 14.70 3.19 -50.64
C GLY A 32 16.17 3.59 -50.81
N PHE A 33 17.10 2.70 -50.43
CA PHE A 33 18.09 2.07 -51.33
C PHE A 33 19.09 1.15 -50.57
N SER A 34 19.49 0.10 -51.28
CA SER A 34 20.67 -0.78 -51.18
C SER A 34 21.00 -1.58 -49.90
N PHE A 35 20.78 -2.89 -50.03
CA PHE A 35 21.58 -3.98 -49.49
C PHE A 35 23.09 -3.65 -49.44
N ARG A 36 23.69 -3.58 -48.23
CA ARG A 36 25.06 -4.03 -47.87
C ARG A 36 25.56 -3.45 -46.53
N VAL A 37 24.82 -3.63 -45.43
CA VAL A 37 25.39 -3.60 -44.06
C VAL A 37 24.55 -4.51 -43.15
N LEU A 38 24.39 -5.78 -43.55
CA LEU A 38 23.47 -6.74 -42.89
C LEU A 38 24.21 -7.90 -42.20
N LEU A 39 25.48 -7.71 -41.83
CA LEU A 39 26.31 -8.81 -41.29
C LEU A 39 27.18 -8.46 -40.07
N LEU A 40 26.99 -7.29 -39.43
CA LEU A 40 27.59 -7.02 -38.12
C LEU A 40 26.59 -6.65 -37.01
N SER A 41 25.29 -6.51 -37.33
CA SER A 41 24.22 -6.24 -36.35
C SER A 41 23.58 -7.51 -35.78
N ALA A 42 23.91 -8.69 -36.32
CA ALA A 42 23.33 -9.98 -35.92
C ALA A 42 24.04 -10.65 -34.73
N LEU A 43 25.09 -10.04 -34.17
CA LEU A 43 25.85 -10.58 -33.03
C LEU A 43 25.72 -9.76 -31.74
N LEU A 44 24.88 -8.71 -31.73
CA LEU A 44 24.55 -7.91 -30.54
C LEU A 44 23.05 -7.93 -30.16
N MET A 45 22.22 -8.71 -30.88
CA MET A 45 20.79 -8.94 -30.55
C MET A 45 20.53 -10.34 -29.95
N LEU A 46 21.51 -10.91 -29.25
CA LEU A 46 21.35 -12.17 -28.49
C LEU A 46 21.53 -11.98 -26.97
N ALA A 47 21.49 -10.73 -26.47
CA ALA A 47 21.63 -10.41 -25.05
C ALA A 47 20.52 -9.49 -24.51
N SER A 48 19.40 -9.32 -25.22
CA SER A 48 18.29 -8.44 -24.80
C SER A 48 16.90 -9.07 -25.00
N CYS A 49 16.81 -10.39 -24.84
CA CYS A 49 15.56 -11.09 -24.57
C CYS A 49 15.69 -11.73 -23.19
N ALA A 50 15.66 -10.89 -22.15
CA ALA A 50 15.31 -11.38 -20.83
C ALA A 50 13.82 -11.68 -20.86
N THR A 51 13.47 -12.90 -21.28
CA THR A 51 12.29 -13.57 -20.74
C THR A 51 12.37 -13.44 -19.23
N PHE A 52 11.40 -12.78 -18.59
CA PHE A 52 11.25 -12.91 -17.14
C PHE A 52 11.22 -14.42 -16.86
N PRO A 53 12.22 -14.99 -16.17
CA PRO A 53 12.02 -16.29 -15.59
C PRO A 53 10.89 -16.07 -14.60
N ILE A 54 9.84 -16.89 -14.68
CA ILE A 54 9.12 -17.27 -13.47
C ILE A 54 10.19 -17.93 -12.61
N ASN A 55 10.91 -17.13 -11.83
CA ASN A 55 11.74 -17.64 -10.75
C ASN A 55 10.73 -18.18 -9.73
N ASN A 56 10.36 -19.45 -9.92
CA ASN A 56 9.79 -20.33 -8.89
C ASN A 56 10.83 -20.64 -7.79
N THR A 57 11.70 -19.68 -7.51
CA THR A 57 12.76 -19.75 -6.49
C THR A 57 12.87 -18.41 -5.78
N GLN A 58 11.74 -17.75 -5.48
CA GLN A 58 11.60 -17.36 -4.08
C GLN A 58 11.41 -18.69 -3.35
N LYS A 59 12.37 -19.09 -2.51
CA LYS A 59 12.06 -20.07 -1.48
C LYS A 59 11.03 -19.38 -0.60
N ASP A 60 9.75 -19.56 -0.92
CA ASP A 60 8.70 -19.29 0.04
C ASP A 60 9.10 -20.03 1.30
N ASP A 61 9.17 -19.32 2.43
CA ASP A 61 9.45 -19.88 3.75
C ASP A 61 8.29 -20.77 4.25
N THR A 62 7.48 -21.27 3.31
CA THR A 62 6.42 -22.23 3.54
C THR A 62 7.04 -23.60 3.70
N GLN A 63 7.04 -24.12 4.93
CA GLN A 63 7.36 -25.53 5.27
C GLN A 63 6.41 -26.56 4.62
N CYS A 64 5.49 -26.12 3.76
CA CYS A 64 4.64 -26.93 2.91
C CYS A 64 5.34 -27.21 1.57
N GLU A 65 6.16 -28.26 1.49
CA GLU A 65 6.57 -28.79 0.19
C GLU A 65 5.38 -29.49 -0.48
N LEU A 66 4.66 -28.75 -1.33
CA LEU A 66 3.56 -29.33 -2.11
C LEU A 66 4.13 -30.34 -3.11
N SER A 67 3.56 -31.55 -3.15
CA SER A 67 4.02 -32.61 -4.04
C SER A 67 3.78 -32.24 -5.52
N GLY A 68 4.86 -31.89 -6.24
CA GLY A 68 4.80 -31.52 -7.66
C GLY A 68 4.57 -32.69 -8.63
N THR A 69 4.51 -33.95 -8.16
CA THR A 69 4.42 -35.13 -9.04
C THR A 69 3.03 -35.37 -9.65
N ASN A 70 2.02 -34.59 -9.23
CA ASN A 70 0.60 -34.83 -9.56
C ASN A 70 0.02 -33.79 -10.51
N SER A 71 0.88 -33.02 -11.19
CA SER A 71 0.51 -32.07 -12.25
C SER A 71 1.62 -31.92 -13.28
N LYS A 72 1.26 -31.50 -14.49
CA LYS A 72 2.18 -31.31 -15.62
C LYS A 72 1.70 -30.17 -16.51
N GLN A 73 2.56 -29.19 -16.77
CA GLN A 73 2.31 -28.20 -17.83
C GLN A 73 2.40 -28.88 -19.21
N ILE A 74 1.46 -28.59 -20.08
CA ILE A 74 1.51 -28.99 -21.49
C ILE A 74 2.40 -27.99 -22.22
N SER A 75 3.71 -28.25 -22.28
CA SER A 75 4.67 -27.35 -22.94
C SER A 75 4.89 -27.65 -24.43
N ASP A 76 4.61 -28.88 -24.85
CA ASP A 76 5.06 -29.39 -26.14
C ASP A 76 3.91 -29.56 -27.14
N ASN A 77 4.25 -29.58 -28.43
CA ASN A 77 3.35 -29.92 -29.54
C ASN A 77 2.14 -29.00 -29.74
N TRP A 78 2.18 -27.78 -29.19
CA TRP A 78 1.18 -26.76 -29.51
C TRP A 78 1.34 -26.26 -30.94
N LEU A 79 0.24 -26.30 -31.68
CA LEU A 79 0.05 -25.71 -32.99
C LEU A 79 -0.85 -24.50 -32.84
N PHE A 80 -0.45 -23.38 -33.44
CA PHE A 80 -1.20 -22.13 -33.44
C PHE A 80 -1.43 -21.63 -34.86
N ARG A 81 -2.61 -21.03 -35.09
CA ARG A 81 -2.96 -20.41 -36.36
C ARG A 81 -3.97 -19.28 -36.18
N LEU A 82 -3.70 -18.13 -36.81
CA LEU A 82 -4.68 -17.06 -36.98
C LEU A 82 -5.77 -17.46 -37.98
N ASP A 83 -7.00 -17.03 -37.72
CA ASP A 83 -8.19 -17.36 -38.51
C ASP A 83 -8.96 -16.07 -38.90
N PRO A 84 -8.36 -15.17 -39.71
CA PRO A 84 -8.95 -13.87 -40.04
C PRO A 84 -10.29 -13.97 -40.79
N ASN A 85 -10.53 -15.09 -41.47
CA ASN A 85 -11.78 -15.33 -42.18
C ASN A 85 -12.77 -16.21 -41.38
N ASN A 86 -12.41 -16.58 -40.13
CA ASN A 86 -13.20 -17.44 -39.24
C ASN A 86 -13.66 -18.76 -39.90
N VAL A 87 -12.77 -19.40 -40.66
CA VAL A 87 -13.04 -20.63 -41.44
C VAL A 87 -12.63 -21.91 -40.69
N GLY A 88 -12.05 -21.80 -39.50
CA GLY A 88 -11.51 -22.94 -38.77
C GLY A 88 -12.54 -24.02 -38.46
N LEU A 89 -13.78 -23.62 -38.11
CA LEU A 89 -14.89 -24.56 -37.87
C LEU A 89 -15.30 -25.32 -39.15
N SER A 90 -15.38 -24.62 -40.29
CA SER A 90 -15.70 -25.26 -41.58
C SER A 90 -14.58 -26.15 -42.09
N ASN A 91 -13.32 -25.83 -41.73
CA ASN A 91 -12.15 -26.64 -42.06
C ASN A 91 -11.92 -27.79 -41.08
N GLY A 92 -12.76 -27.93 -40.06
CA GLY A 92 -12.73 -29.05 -39.13
C GLY A 92 -11.62 -28.98 -38.07
N TRP A 93 -11.05 -27.80 -37.80
CA TRP A 93 -9.94 -27.66 -36.84
C TRP A 93 -10.30 -28.06 -35.40
N GLN A 94 -11.60 -28.09 -35.07
CA GLN A 94 -12.11 -28.65 -33.81
C GLN A 94 -11.90 -30.16 -33.66
N TYR A 95 -11.75 -30.89 -34.77
CA TYR A 95 -11.46 -32.33 -34.80
C TYR A 95 -9.97 -32.63 -34.90
N GLY A 96 -9.15 -31.59 -35.07
CA GLY A 96 -7.70 -31.70 -35.16
C GLY A 96 -7.07 -31.15 -36.42
N VAL A 97 -5.73 -31.08 -36.39
CA VAL A 97 -4.93 -30.53 -37.49
C VAL A 97 -4.36 -31.67 -38.35
N ALA A 98 -5.01 -31.91 -39.49
CA ALA A 98 -4.55 -32.90 -40.48
C ALA A 98 -3.41 -32.36 -41.37
N ASP A 99 -3.47 -31.08 -41.76
CA ASP A 99 -2.43 -30.38 -42.51
C ASP A 99 -1.83 -29.25 -41.65
N LYS A 100 -0.52 -29.33 -41.40
CA LYS A 100 0.23 -28.42 -40.54
C LYS A 100 0.94 -27.31 -41.31
N ASN A 101 0.84 -27.25 -42.64
CA ASN A 101 1.64 -26.33 -43.47
C ASN A 101 1.47 -24.84 -43.09
N ASP A 102 0.28 -24.46 -42.62
CA ASP A 102 -0.04 -23.08 -42.22
C ASP A 102 -0.16 -22.91 -40.69
N TRP A 103 0.29 -23.89 -39.91
CA TRP A 103 0.28 -23.84 -38.45
C TRP A 103 1.71 -23.67 -37.94
N ILE A 104 1.88 -22.83 -36.92
CA ILE A 104 3.18 -22.59 -36.29
C ILE A 104 3.23 -23.18 -34.89
N ALA A 105 4.43 -23.42 -34.37
CA ALA A 105 4.60 -23.76 -32.97
C ALA A 105 4.49 -22.49 -32.12
N LEU A 106 3.46 -22.40 -31.29
CA LEU A 106 3.32 -21.33 -30.30
C LEU A 106 2.64 -21.88 -29.05
N MET A 107 3.34 -21.80 -27.93
CA MET A 107 2.86 -22.30 -26.65
C MET A 107 1.97 -21.23 -25.96
N PRO A 108 0.82 -21.62 -25.39
CA PRO A 108 0.08 -20.81 -24.43
C PRO A 108 0.92 -20.37 -23.22
N GLY A 109 0.58 -19.25 -22.61
CA GLY A 109 1.31 -18.73 -21.43
C GLY A 109 1.39 -17.22 -21.42
N GLU A 110 1.42 -16.61 -22.60
CA GLU A 110 1.52 -15.18 -22.83
C GLU A 110 0.52 -14.76 -23.92
N PRO A 111 0.15 -13.47 -24.00
CA PRO A 111 -0.61 -12.96 -25.13
C PRO A 111 0.13 -13.19 -26.46
N TRP A 112 -0.59 -13.45 -27.55
CA TRP A 112 0.07 -13.73 -28.83
C TRP A 112 0.79 -12.50 -29.40
N GLU A 113 0.49 -11.29 -28.93
CA GLU A 113 1.17 -10.04 -29.24
C GLU A 113 2.63 -10.09 -28.77
N ALA A 114 2.90 -10.74 -27.64
CA ALA A 114 4.26 -10.95 -27.14
C ALA A 114 5.10 -11.85 -28.10
N SER A 115 4.42 -12.60 -28.97
CA SER A 115 5.04 -13.41 -30.02
C SER A 115 5.01 -12.75 -31.40
N GLY A 116 4.69 -11.45 -31.46
CA GLY A 116 4.70 -10.64 -32.68
C GLY A 116 3.38 -10.63 -33.47
N PHE A 117 2.30 -11.19 -32.93
CA PHE A 117 0.98 -11.18 -33.56
C PHE A 117 0.13 -10.03 -33.03
N ASN A 118 0.29 -8.83 -33.59
CA ASN A 118 -0.63 -7.72 -33.30
C ASN A 118 -1.95 -7.92 -34.06
N TYR A 119 -2.91 -8.62 -33.44
CA TYR A 119 -4.10 -9.12 -34.14
C TYR A 119 -5.30 -9.26 -33.21
N ASP A 120 -6.32 -8.43 -33.44
CA ASP A 120 -7.67 -8.60 -32.89
C ASP A 120 -8.50 -9.48 -33.83
N GLY A 121 -8.84 -10.69 -33.42
CA GLY A 121 -9.71 -11.56 -34.21
C GLY A 121 -9.77 -13.00 -33.72
N VAL A 122 -10.04 -13.93 -34.63
CA VAL A 122 -10.13 -15.36 -34.29
C VAL A 122 -8.78 -16.03 -34.48
N ALA A 123 -8.35 -16.83 -33.51
CA ALA A 123 -7.20 -17.72 -33.64
C ALA A 123 -7.45 -19.07 -32.95
N TRP A 124 -6.60 -20.04 -33.25
CA TRP A 124 -6.72 -21.40 -32.77
C TRP A 124 -5.42 -21.92 -32.17
N TYR A 125 -5.55 -22.65 -31.08
CA TYR A 125 -4.52 -23.53 -30.53
C TYR A 125 -4.98 -24.98 -30.66
N ASN A 126 -4.08 -25.88 -31.03
CA ASN A 126 -4.33 -27.33 -31.06
C ASN A 126 -3.12 -28.07 -30.48
N THR A 127 -3.36 -29.12 -29.70
CA THR A 127 -2.30 -30.01 -29.23
C THR A 127 -2.84 -31.43 -29.04
N LYS A 128 -1.91 -32.39 -28.95
CA LYS A 128 -2.19 -33.79 -28.60
C LYS A 128 -1.38 -34.18 -27.39
N ILE A 129 -2.06 -34.76 -26.41
CA ILE A 129 -1.42 -35.27 -25.20
C ILE A 129 -1.83 -36.71 -24.95
N THR A 130 -0.92 -37.48 -24.35
CA THR A 130 -1.22 -38.79 -23.78
C THR A 130 -1.64 -38.58 -22.33
N LEU A 131 -2.79 -39.12 -21.95
CA LEU A 131 -3.29 -39.00 -20.58
C LEU A 131 -2.41 -39.83 -19.62
N PRO A 132 -1.90 -39.23 -18.54
CA PRO A 132 -1.11 -39.96 -17.54
C PRO A 132 -1.96 -40.98 -16.78
N ASP A 133 -1.30 -41.95 -16.12
CA ASP A 133 -1.95 -42.95 -15.26
C ASP A 133 -2.39 -42.35 -13.91
N TRP A 134 -3.42 -41.51 -13.99
CA TRP A 134 -4.04 -40.80 -12.88
C TRP A 134 -5.53 -41.15 -12.81
N SER A 135 -6.09 -41.26 -11.60
CA SER A 135 -7.51 -41.61 -11.42
C SER A 135 -8.44 -40.53 -11.97
N ASP A 136 -8.08 -39.28 -11.69
CA ASP A 136 -8.79 -38.08 -12.12
C ASP A 136 -7.78 -37.19 -12.86
N ILE A 137 -8.21 -36.57 -13.95
CA ILE A 137 -7.37 -35.69 -14.76
C ILE A 137 -8.16 -34.44 -15.08
N TYR A 138 -7.69 -33.32 -14.57
CA TYR A 138 -8.24 -32.00 -14.84
C TYR A 138 -7.29 -31.24 -15.75
N LEU A 139 -7.84 -30.44 -16.66
CA LEU A 139 -7.15 -29.45 -17.49
C LEU A 139 -7.50 -28.06 -16.98
N GLY A 140 -6.51 -27.23 -16.70
CA GLY A 140 -6.69 -25.86 -16.20
C GLY A 140 -5.88 -24.83 -16.98
N PHE A 141 -6.50 -23.69 -17.26
CA PHE A 141 -5.87 -22.47 -17.82
C PHE A 141 -6.83 -21.27 -17.72
N GLY A 142 -6.34 -20.03 -17.86
CA GLY A 142 -7.18 -18.84 -17.70
C GLY A 142 -6.55 -17.56 -18.26
N LYS A 143 -7.03 -16.40 -17.80
CA LYS A 143 -6.72 -15.06 -18.33
C LYS A 143 -6.94 -14.93 -19.84
N ILE A 144 -8.10 -15.38 -20.32
CA ILE A 144 -8.49 -15.28 -21.72
C ILE A 144 -9.26 -13.99 -21.94
N ASP A 145 -8.88 -13.24 -22.97
CA ASP A 145 -9.64 -12.08 -23.44
C ASP A 145 -10.86 -12.50 -24.27
N ASP A 146 -11.99 -11.83 -24.05
CA ASP A 146 -13.26 -11.99 -24.78
C ASP A 146 -13.92 -13.38 -24.81
N LEU A 147 -13.41 -14.37 -25.56
CA LEU A 147 -14.14 -15.63 -25.74
C LEU A 147 -13.21 -16.82 -26.05
N ALA A 148 -13.41 -17.92 -25.33
CA ALA A 148 -12.81 -19.22 -25.65
C ALA A 148 -13.87 -20.29 -25.89
N THR A 149 -13.60 -21.18 -26.84
CA THR A 149 -14.34 -22.43 -27.01
C THR A 149 -13.37 -23.60 -27.09
N VAL A 150 -13.66 -24.67 -26.37
CA VAL A 150 -12.78 -25.84 -26.28
C VAL A 150 -13.46 -27.10 -26.76
N TRP A 151 -12.69 -27.91 -27.49
CA TRP A 151 -13.05 -29.24 -27.93
C TRP A 151 -12.02 -30.26 -27.44
N ILE A 152 -12.52 -31.38 -26.94
CA ILE A 152 -11.73 -32.56 -26.59
C ILE A 152 -12.18 -33.70 -27.51
N ASN A 153 -11.26 -34.23 -28.32
CA ASN A 153 -11.56 -35.26 -29.33
C ASN A 153 -12.74 -34.85 -30.25
N GLY A 154 -12.81 -33.58 -30.64
CA GLY A 154 -13.90 -33.06 -31.48
C GLY A 154 -15.23 -32.81 -30.77
N LYS A 155 -15.37 -33.21 -29.50
CA LYS A 155 -16.55 -32.93 -28.69
C LYS A 155 -16.37 -31.59 -27.98
N GLN A 156 -17.27 -30.65 -28.25
CA GLN A 156 -17.27 -29.36 -27.58
C GLN A 156 -17.54 -29.57 -26.09
N VAL A 157 -16.69 -29.00 -25.24
CA VAL A 157 -16.87 -29.00 -23.78
C VAL A 157 -17.90 -27.95 -23.41
N GLU A 158 -17.58 -26.68 -23.67
CA GLU A 158 -18.44 -25.51 -23.46
C GLU A 158 -17.81 -24.26 -24.13
N ALA A 159 -18.60 -23.21 -24.40
CA ALA A 159 -18.13 -21.92 -24.91
C ALA A 159 -18.31 -20.84 -23.84
N TRP A 160 -17.27 -20.05 -23.58
CA TRP A 160 -17.23 -19.11 -22.45
C TRP A 160 -16.98 -17.69 -22.93
N VAL A 161 -17.74 -16.72 -22.39
CA VAL A 161 -17.66 -15.29 -22.73
C VAL A 161 -17.13 -14.50 -21.53
N ASN A 162 -16.17 -13.61 -21.76
CA ASN A 162 -15.54 -12.68 -20.81
C ASN A 162 -15.01 -13.36 -19.54
N LEU A 163 -14.04 -14.27 -19.70
CA LEU A 163 -13.46 -14.99 -18.56
C LEU A 163 -12.66 -14.08 -17.62
N GLY A 164 -12.04 -12.98 -18.07
CA GLY A 164 -11.30 -12.07 -17.18
C GLY A 164 -10.30 -12.83 -16.29
N PRO A 165 -10.29 -12.67 -14.95
CA PRO A 165 -9.46 -13.46 -14.02
C PRO A 165 -9.94 -14.92 -13.85
N GLY A 166 -11.09 -15.26 -14.41
CA GLY A 166 -11.70 -16.58 -14.38
C GLY A 166 -10.87 -17.65 -15.05
N VAL A 167 -11.28 -18.89 -14.81
CA VAL A 167 -10.50 -20.07 -15.16
C VAL A 167 -11.34 -21.06 -15.93
N MET A 168 -10.71 -21.68 -16.92
CA MET A 168 -11.25 -22.85 -17.59
C MET A 168 -10.75 -24.09 -16.87
N LEU A 169 -11.69 -24.93 -16.44
CA LEU A 169 -11.42 -26.20 -15.78
C LEU A 169 -12.21 -27.30 -16.49
N VAL A 170 -11.52 -28.28 -17.06
CA VAL A 170 -12.13 -29.41 -17.77
C VAL A 170 -11.73 -30.72 -17.11
N ASP A 171 -12.71 -31.53 -16.76
CA ASP A 171 -12.50 -32.90 -16.31
C ASP A 171 -12.27 -33.82 -17.53
N LEU A 172 -10.99 -34.11 -17.80
CA LEU A 172 -10.54 -34.93 -18.94
C LEU A 172 -10.84 -36.42 -18.74
N SER A 173 -11.06 -36.89 -17.51
CA SER A 173 -11.45 -38.28 -17.23
C SER A 173 -12.79 -38.67 -17.88
N LYS A 174 -13.59 -37.67 -18.28
CA LYS A 174 -14.83 -37.87 -19.06
C LYS A 174 -14.60 -38.16 -20.55
N TYR A 175 -13.37 -38.00 -21.05
CA TYR A 175 -13.04 -38.01 -22.48
C TYR A 175 -12.00 -39.06 -22.87
N GLY A 176 -11.33 -39.69 -21.89
CA GLY A 176 -10.34 -40.74 -22.10
C GLY A 176 -9.89 -41.36 -20.77
N LYS A 177 -9.13 -42.44 -20.87
CA LYS A 177 -8.48 -43.12 -19.74
C LYS A 177 -6.97 -42.92 -19.81
N ALA A 178 -6.26 -43.39 -18.78
CA ALA A 178 -4.80 -43.51 -18.82
C ALA A 178 -4.31 -44.11 -20.15
N ASP A 179 -3.23 -43.54 -20.69
CA ASP A 179 -2.60 -43.88 -21.97
C ASP A 179 -3.40 -43.54 -23.24
N ASP A 180 -4.64 -43.06 -23.13
CA ASP A 180 -5.36 -42.56 -24.30
C ASP A 180 -4.70 -41.27 -24.82
N ASN A 181 -4.57 -41.16 -26.15
CA ASN A 181 -4.19 -39.91 -26.80
C ASN A 181 -5.44 -39.06 -26.99
N ILE A 182 -5.44 -37.87 -26.39
CA ILE A 182 -6.52 -36.91 -26.55
C ILE A 182 -6.05 -35.69 -27.35
N GLU A 183 -6.96 -35.21 -28.20
CA GLU A 183 -6.80 -34.00 -28.99
C GLU A 183 -7.53 -32.84 -28.32
N ILE A 184 -6.81 -31.76 -28.07
CA ILE A 184 -7.32 -30.54 -27.44
C ILE A 184 -7.26 -29.43 -28.49
N SER A 185 -8.41 -28.87 -28.84
CA SER A 185 -8.52 -27.73 -29.74
C SER A 185 -9.20 -26.57 -29.03
N ILE A 186 -8.61 -25.38 -29.11
CA ILE A 186 -9.08 -24.17 -28.43
C ILE A 186 -9.18 -23.06 -29.46
N ARG A 187 -10.38 -22.49 -29.60
CA ARG A 187 -10.64 -21.32 -30.43
C ARG A 187 -10.76 -20.10 -29.53
N ILE A 188 -9.98 -19.07 -29.80
CA ILE A 188 -10.04 -17.77 -29.12
C ILE A 188 -10.66 -16.76 -30.09
N VAL A 189 -11.58 -15.94 -29.59
CA VAL A 189 -12.06 -14.73 -30.28
C VAL A 189 -11.67 -13.55 -29.43
N ASP A 190 -10.81 -12.72 -29.97
CA ASP A 190 -10.42 -11.44 -29.41
C ASP A 190 -11.09 -10.32 -30.21
N LYS A 191 -11.70 -9.36 -29.50
CA LYS A 191 -12.39 -8.19 -30.07
C LYS A 191 -11.64 -6.89 -29.77
N GLY A 192 -10.54 -6.95 -29.03
CA GLY A 192 -9.69 -5.81 -28.72
C GLY A 192 -8.89 -6.06 -27.46
N GLY A 193 -7.63 -5.60 -27.46
CA GLY A 193 -6.72 -5.80 -26.34
C GLY A 193 -5.59 -6.70 -26.76
N TYR A 194 -5.14 -7.57 -25.86
CA TYR A 194 -4.13 -8.58 -26.18
C TYR A 194 -4.79 -9.95 -26.17
N GLY A 195 -4.75 -10.69 -27.27
CA GLY A 195 -5.46 -11.95 -27.40
C GLY A 195 -4.65 -13.18 -26.93
N GLY A 196 -5.31 -14.33 -26.95
CA GLY A 196 -4.69 -15.64 -26.64
C GLY A 196 -4.98 -16.19 -25.25
N ILE A 197 -4.19 -17.19 -24.85
CA ILE A 197 -4.27 -17.85 -23.55
C ILE A 197 -3.07 -17.38 -22.71
N LYS A 198 -3.31 -16.44 -21.78
CA LYS A 198 -2.27 -15.72 -21.01
C LYS A 198 -1.85 -16.44 -19.73
N GLN A 199 -2.08 -17.77 -19.67
CA GLN A 199 -1.63 -18.64 -18.58
C GLN A 199 -1.17 -19.98 -19.14
N PRO A 200 -0.22 -20.66 -18.48
CA PRO A 200 0.13 -22.03 -18.81
C PRO A 200 -1.09 -22.94 -18.82
N VAL A 201 -1.11 -23.87 -19.76
CA VAL A 201 -2.12 -24.95 -19.79
C VAL A 201 -1.57 -26.15 -19.03
N ILE A 202 -2.25 -26.56 -17.98
CA ILE A 202 -1.76 -27.57 -17.03
C ILE A 202 -2.77 -28.71 -16.93
N ILE A 203 -2.28 -29.96 -16.84
CA ILE A 203 -3.09 -31.11 -16.41
C ILE A 203 -2.67 -31.57 -15.02
N GLY A 204 -3.60 -32.14 -14.24
CA GLY A 204 -3.31 -32.56 -12.87
C GLY A 204 -4.43 -33.38 -12.25
N GLN A 205 -4.12 -34.04 -11.14
CA GLN A 205 -5.07 -34.94 -10.46
C GLN A 205 -6.20 -34.24 -9.70
N HIS A 206 -6.14 -32.91 -9.59
CA HIS A 206 -7.08 -32.13 -8.81
C HIS A 206 -7.15 -30.69 -9.33
N PRO A 207 -8.32 -30.01 -9.30
CA PRO A 207 -8.44 -28.63 -9.78
C PRO A 207 -7.42 -27.66 -9.16
N ARG A 208 -7.14 -27.79 -7.86
CA ARG A 208 -6.14 -26.98 -7.14
C ARG A 208 -4.73 -27.02 -7.74
N LEU A 209 -4.40 -28.07 -8.48
CA LEU A 209 -3.07 -28.28 -9.07
C LEU A 209 -2.94 -27.71 -10.49
N VAL A 210 -4.04 -27.30 -11.12
CA VAL A 210 -4.05 -26.87 -12.53
C VAL A 210 -4.47 -25.41 -12.72
N ILE A 211 -4.82 -24.72 -11.63
CA ILE A 211 -5.23 -23.31 -11.61
C ILE A 211 -4.54 -22.59 -10.46
N THR A 212 -4.51 -21.26 -10.49
CA THR A 212 -3.86 -20.48 -9.42
C THR A 212 -4.61 -20.65 -8.09
N PRO A 213 -3.95 -20.47 -6.93
CA PRO A 213 -4.64 -20.56 -5.64
C PRO A 213 -5.82 -19.59 -5.51
N LEU A 214 -5.69 -18.41 -6.11
CA LEU A 214 -6.75 -17.40 -6.20
C LEU A 214 -7.95 -17.90 -7.01
N GLN A 215 -7.72 -18.41 -8.22
CA GLN A 215 -8.77 -18.97 -9.07
C GLN A 215 -9.46 -20.15 -8.40
N TYR A 216 -8.70 -21.01 -7.70
CA TYR A 216 -9.26 -22.11 -6.94
C TYR A 216 -10.16 -21.62 -5.80
N THR A 217 -9.74 -20.60 -5.07
CA THR A 217 -10.55 -20.04 -3.97
C THR A 217 -11.83 -19.39 -4.49
N ALA A 218 -11.76 -18.66 -5.60
CA ALA A 218 -12.93 -18.09 -6.25
C ALA A 218 -13.89 -19.18 -6.77
N LEU A 219 -13.35 -20.27 -7.34
CA LEU A 219 -14.15 -21.43 -7.74
C LEU A 219 -14.89 -22.04 -6.55
N GLN A 220 -14.23 -22.22 -5.40
CA GLN A 220 -14.87 -22.72 -4.18
C GLN A 220 -15.98 -21.79 -3.71
N ALA A 221 -15.75 -20.46 -3.72
CA ALA A 221 -16.77 -19.48 -3.35
C ALA A 221 -17.98 -19.49 -4.29
N TYR A 222 -17.75 -19.74 -5.58
CA TYR A 222 -18.80 -19.85 -6.59
C TYR A 222 -19.61 -21.15 -6.47
N THR A 223 -18.95 -22.30 -6.29
CA THR A 223 -19.63 -23.61 -6.20
C THR A 223 -20.26 -23.89 -4.84
N HIS A 224 -19.84 -23.16 -3.80
CA HIS A 224 -20.33 -23.30 -2.44
C HIS A 224 -20.74 -21.93 -1.86
N PRO A 225 -21.85 -21.33 -2.34
CA PRO A 225 -22.27 -19.97 -1.96
C PRO A 225 -22.65 -19.84 -0.47
N ASP A 226 -22.94 -20.95 0.21
CA ASP A 226 -23.25 -21.03 1.64
C ASP A 226 -22.00 -21.02 2.53
N TRP A 227 -20.82 -21.24 1.96
CA TRP A 227 -19.56 -21.22 2.72
C TRP A 227 -19.17 -19.78 3.09
N PRO A 228 -18.79 -19.51 4.37
CA PRO A 228 -18.04 -18.30 4.70
C PRO A 228 -16.75 -18.27 3.90
N MET A 229 -16.66 -17.42 2.88
CA MET A 229 -15.48 -17.26 2.03
C MET A 229 -15.02 -15.80 2.08
N PRO A 230 -13.71 -15.52 2.02
CA PRO A 230 -13.19 -14.15 2.04
C PRO A 230 -13.84 -13.30 0.95
N GLY A 231 -14.15 -12.02 1.23
CA GLY A 231 -14.83 -11.14 0.28
C GLY A 231 -14.11 -11.03 -1.07
N TRP A 232 -12.77 -10.95 -1.05
CA TRP A 232 -11.94 -10.91 -2.26
C TRP A 232 -12.13 -12.13 -3.18
N SER A 233 -12.52 -13.29 -2.65
CA SER A 233 -12.80 -14.48 -3.47
C SER A 233 -14.09 -14.36 -4.28
N LYS A 234 -14.93 -13.38 -3.95
CA LYS A 234 -16.19 -13.04 -4.60
C LYS A 234 -16.11 -11.71 -5.37
N ASN A 235 -14.91 -11.17 -5.58
CA ASN A 235 -14.68 -9.82 -6.11
C ASN A 235 -15.35 -8.70 -5.29
N GLU A 236 -15.56 -8.91 -4.00
CA GLU A 236 -16.01 -7.85 -3.07
C GLU A 236 -14.81 -6.99 -2.66
N PRO A 237 -15.02 -5.69 -2.37
CA PRO A 237 -13.95 -4.86 -1.81
C PRO A 237 -13.42 -5.48 -0.52
N TYR A 238 -12.11 -5.43 -0.35
CA TYR A 238 -11.44 -5.87 0.86
C TYR A 238 -10.42 -4.82 1.28
N SER A 239 -10.14 -4.77 2.57
CA SER A 239 -9.13 -3.92 3.19
C SER A 239 -8.70 -4.54 4.51
N TRP A 240 -7.69 -3.98 5.18
CA TRP A 240 -7.26 -4.44 6.50
C TRP A 240 -6.58 -3.32 7.30
N THR A 241 -6.58 -3.43 8.62
CA THR A 241 -5.70 -2.63 9.48
C THR A 241 -4.74 -3.54 10.24
N MET A 242 -3.81 -2.96 10.99
CA MET A 242 -2.79 -3.68 11.75
C MET A 242 -2.76 -3.29 13.22
N THR A 243 -2.16 -4.16 14.02
CA THR A 243 -1.82 -3.95 15.44
C THR A 243 -0.63 -4.84 15.78
N GLY A 244 0.06 -4.55 16.88
CA GLY A 244 1.23 -5.31 17.28
C GLY A 244 1.90 -4.72 18.51
N ASN A 245 3.08 -5.24 18.82
CA ASN A 245 3.97 -4.65 19.80
C ASN A 245 4.85 -3.59 19.12
N SER A 246 5.14 -2.48 19.79
CA SER A 246 6.09 -1.48 19.29
C SER A 246 7.49 -2.09 19.14
N ASN A 247 8.21 -1.73 18.07
CA ASN A 247 9.53 -2.27 17.71
C ASN A 247 9.56 -3.80 17.50
N GLY A 248 8.40 -4.42 17.26
CA GLY A 248 8.32 -5.79 16.76
C GLY A 248 8.80 -5.88 15.31
N SER A 249 8.99 -7.09 14.80
CA SER A 249 9.31 -7.35 13.39
C SER A 249 8.15 -7.98 12.62
N GLU A 250 6.97 -8.03 13.24
CA GLU A 250 5.78 -8.70 12.71
C GLU A 250 4.52 -8.01 13.25
N GLU A 251 3.60 -7.67 12.35
CA GLU A 251 2.31 -7.08 12.70
C GLU A 251 1.17 -8.08 12.52
N ALA A 252 0.23 -8.07 13.47
CA ALA A 252 -1.03 -8.77 13.32
C ALA A 252 -1.99 -7.93 12.49
N LEU A 253 -2.73 -8.57 11.58
CA LEU A 253 -3.66 -7.89 10.68
C LEU A 253 -5.10 -8.26 11.01
N VAL A 254 -6.00 -7.28 10.83
CA VAL A 254 -7.46 -7.48 10.88
C VAL A 254 -8.04 -7.06 9.55
N SER A 255 -8.61 -8.01 8.81
CA SER A 255 -9.27 -7.72 7.53
C SER A 255 -10.68 -7.16 7.74
N SER A 256 -11.17 -6.43 6.75
CA SER A 256 -12.54 -5.87 6.63
C SER A 256 -13.67 -6.89 6.86
N ASP A 257 -13.39 -8.18 6.75
CA ASP A 257 -14.32 -9.28 7.06
C ASP A 257 -14.20 -9.80 8.51
N GLY A 258 -13.45 -9.09 9.36
CA GLY A 258 -13.22 -9.41 10.76
C GLY A 258 -12.29 -10.60 11.02
N SER A 259 -11.61 -11.12 9.99
CA SER A 259 -10.58 -12.14 10.15
C SER A 259 -9.27 -11.57 10.66
N VAL A 260 -8.55 -12.39 11.43
CA VAL A 260 -7.28 -12.03 12.08
C VAL A 260 -6.16 -12.91 11.53
N THR A 261 -5.05 -12.30 11.11
CA THR A 261 -3.78 -13.00 10.90
C THR A 261 -2.81 -12.59 12.01
N PRO A 262 -2.25 -13.52 12.80
CA PRO A 262 -1.42 -13.17 13.96
C PRO A 262 -0.08 -12.51 13.62
N TRP A 263 0.40 -12.73 12.41
CA TRP A 263 1.50 -12.02 11.77
C TRP A 263 1.15 -11.92 10.28
N ALA A 264 1.85 -11.08 9.52
CA ALA A 264 1.37 -10.66 8.20
C ALA A 264 1.15 -11.82 7.22
N LYS A 265 2.09 -12.77 7.17
CA LYS A 265 2.06 -13.96 6.28
C LYS A 265 1.36 -15.18 6.91
N ALA A 266 0.68 -15.03 8.04
CA ALA A 266 0.01 -16.12 8.72
C ALA A 266 -1.29 -16.56 8.01
N PRO A 267 -1.72 -17.83 8.17
CA PRO A 267 -3.09 -18.21 7.83
C PRO A 267 -4.11 -17.44 8.68
N ARG A 268 -5.27 -17.12 8.10
CA ARG A 268 -6.33 -16.37 8.79
C ARG A 268 -7.07 -17.19 9.84
N THR A 269 -7.51 -16.48 10.89
CA THR A 269 -8.33 -16.96 11.99
C THR A 269 -9.63 -16.16 12.09
N GLU A 270 -10.76 -16.82 12.33
CA GLU A 270 -12.10 -16.19 12.29
C GLU A 270 -13.02 -16.67 13.41
N ILE A 271 -13.95 -15.81 13.81
CA ILE A 271 -15.08 -16.17 14.69
C ILE A 271 -16.34 -16.35 13.87
N TRP A 272 -16.97 -17.51 14.01
CA TRP A 272 -18.32 -17.79 13.53
C TRP A 272 -19.24 -18.14 14.69
N VAL A 273 -20.54 -17.92 14.51
CA VAL A 273 -21.57 -18.23 15.49
C VAL A 273 -22.59 -19.15 14.85
N TYR A 274 -22.71 -20.37 15.38
CA TYR A 274 -23.77 -21.30 15.01
C TYR A 274 -24.92 -21.21 16.01
N ASN A 275 -26.09 -20.77 15.55
CA ASN A 275 -27.30 -20.70 16.35
C ASN A 275 -28.01 -22.06 16.34
N LYS A 276 -28.08 -22.74 17.49
CA LYS A 276 -28.66 -24.09 17.58
C LYS A 276 -30.16 -24.11 17.34
N ASN A 277 -30.86 -23.05 17.71
CA ASN A 277 -32.31 -22.97 17.56
C ASN A 277 -32.73 -22.73 16.11
N LYS A 278 -31.87 -22.07 15.33
CA LYS A 278 -32.12 -21.76 13.91
C LYS A 278 -31.38 -22.69 12.95
N GLU A 279 -30.52 -23.56 13.47
CA GLU A 279 -29.60 -24.41 12.70
C GLU A 279 -28.85 -23.62 11.62
N LEU A 280 -28.32 -22.45 12.01
CA LEU A 280 -27.74 -21.48 11.10
C LEU A 280 -26.35 -21.06 11.56
N LEU A 281 -25.36 -21.23 10.67
CA LEU A 281 -24.04 -20.63 10.81
C LEU A 281 -24.10 -19.17 10.34
N THR A 282 -23.56 -18.29 11.15
CA THR A 282 -23.39 -16.87 10.84
C THR A 282 -21.94 -16.46 11.06
N TYR A 283 -21.50 -15.48 10.29
CA TYR A 283 -20.15 -14.96 10.28
C TYR A 283 -20.23 -13.46 10.00
N ALA A 284 -19.11 -12.77 10.18
CA ALA A 284 -19.05 -11.33 9.98
C ALA A 284 -19.24 -11.01 8.47
N ASP A 285 -20.23 -10.17 8.16
CA ASP A 285 -20.50 -9.67 6.81
C ASP A 285 -19.71 -8.37 6.63
N PRO A 286 -18.76 -8.27 5.68
CA PRO A 286 -17.94 -7.08 5.47
C PRO A 286 -18.74 -5.78 5.34
N ASN A 287 -19.98 -5.86 4.84
CA ASN A 287 -20.85 -4.70 4.65
C ASN A 287 -21.65 -4.31 5.90
N LYS A 288 -21.54 -5.08 6.99
CA LYS A 288 -22.29 -4.91 8.25
C LYS A 288 -21.41 -5.01 9.50
N ILE A 289 -20.10 -4.88 9.33
CA ILE A 289 -19.16 -4.76 10.45
C ILE A 289 -18.91 -3.28 10.70
N GLU A 290 -18.91 -2.92 11.98
CA GLU A 290 -18.52 -1.59 12.44
C GLU A 290 -17.13 -1.69 13.05
N PHE A 291 -16.14 -1.03 12.43
CA PHE A 291 -14.78 -0.92 12.96
C PHE A 291 -14.61 0.39 13.73
N SER A 292 -13.76 0.33 14.75
CA SER A 292 -13.23 1.48 15.47
C SER A 292 -11.81 1.17 15.95
N LEU A 293 -11.06 2.18 16.36
CA LEU A 293 -9.92 2.00 17.26
C LEU A 293 -10.39 2.05 18.73
N SER A 294 -9.45 1.96 19.68
CA SER A 294 -9.73 2.26 21.08
C SER A 294 -10.23 3.69 21.23
N ASP A 295 -10.84 4.03 22.38
CA ASP A 295 -11.34 5.39 22.64
C ASP A 295 -10.23 6.45 22.51
N SER A 296 -9.00 6.11 22.89
CA SER A 296 -7.79 6.93 22.73
C SER A 296 -7.23 6.93 21.30
N GLN A 297 -7.86 6.25 20.35
CA GLN A 297 -7.39 6.07 18.96
C GLN A 297 -6.01 5.39 18.84
N ALA A 298 -5.58 4.65 19.88
CA ALA A 298 -4.41 3.77 19.78
C ALA A 298 -4.66 2.71 18.70
N PRO A 299 -3.60 2.13 18.07
CA PRO A 299 -3.73 1.14 17.02
C PRO A 299 -4.14 -0.24 17.58
N ILE A 300 -5.28 -0.26 18.27
CA ILE A 300 -5.96 -1.38 18.91
C ILE A 300 -7.33 -1.48 18.23
N PRO A 301 -7.43 -2.20 17.10
CA PRO A 301 -8.68 -2.31 16.37
C PRO A 301 -9.74 -3.06 17.18
N THR A 302 -10.94 -2.50 17.19
CA THR A 302 -12.16 -3.11 17.73
C THR A 302 -13.20 -3.18 16.62
N TRP A 303 -13.88 -4.32 16.50
CA TRP A 303 -14.93 -4.47 15.50
C TRP A 303 -16.13 -5.26 16.02
N LYS A 304 -17.31 -4.81 15.59
CA LYS A 304 -18.60 -5.33 16.04
C LYS A 304 -19.42 -5.81 14.85
N TRP A 305 -20.05 -6.96 15.02
CA TRP A 305 -21.02 -7.50 14.07
C TRP A 305 -22.12 -8.28 14.79
N LYS A 306 -23.21 -8.57 14.08
CA LYS A 306 -24.41 -9.19 14.66
C LYS A 306 -24.66 -10.58 14.11
N SER A 307 -24.96 -11.51 15.01
CA SER A 307 -25.50 -12.84 14.72
C SER A 307 -26.90 -12.95 15.32
N ALA A 308 -27.94 -12.62 14.52
CA ALA A 308 -29.30 -12.48 15.01
C ALA A 308 -29.35 -11.56 16.26
N ASP A 309 -29.77 -12.08 17.41
CA ASP A 309 -29.92 -11.37 18.69
C ASP A 309 -28.63 -11.35 19.54
N VAL A 310 -27.47 -11.66 18.92
CA VAL A 310 -26.16 -11.63 19.57
C VAL A 310 -25.26 -10.58 18.91
N ILE A 311 -24.64 -9.71 19.71
CA ILE A 311 -23.55 -8.84 19.26
C ILE A 311 -22.23 -9.56 19.55
N VAL A 312 -21.34 -9.60 18.56
CA VAL A 312 -19.98 -10.11 18.67
C VAL A 312 -19.04 -8.92 18.61
N THR A 313 -18.40 -8.59 19.74
CA THR A 313 -17.38 -7.55 19.82
C THR A 313 -16.00 -8.19 19.89
N ASN A 314 -15.08 -7.73 19.06
CA ASN A 314 -13.74 -8.26 18.95
C ASN A 314 -12.74 -7.12 19.19
N THR A 315 -11.65 -7.37 19.91
CA THR A 315 -10.55 -6.41 20.12
C THR A 315 -9.23 -7.16 20.00
N LEU A 316 -8.33 -6.66 19.15
CA LEU A 316 -6.99 -7.22 18.93
C LEU A 316 -5.94 -6.21 19.37
N PHE A 317 -4.92 -6.65 20.12
CA PHE A 317 -3.85 -5.77 20.61
C PHE A 317 -2.55 -6.52 20.88
N GLY A 318 -1.42 -5.83 20.76
CA GLY A 318 -0.13 -6.31 21.26
C GLY A 318 -0.03 -6.21 22.78
N ASP A 319 0.43 -7.28 23.42
CA ASP A 319 0.85 -7.30 24.83
C ASP A 319 2.37 -7.37 24.90
N HIS A 320 2.99 -6.18 24.86
CA HIS A 320 4.44 -6.02 24.91
C HIS A 320 5.06 -6.66 26.16
N THR A 321 4.32 -6.73 27.27
CA THR A 321 4.84 -7.30 28.52
C THR A 321 4.93 -8.82 28.53
N ASN A 322 4.24 -9.50 27.60
CA ASN A 322 4.22 -10.97 27.50
C ASN A 322 4.54 -11.48 26.10
N GLU A 323 5.09 -10.63 25.21
CA GLU A 323 5.53 -11.00 23.85
C GLU A 323 4.43 -11.77 23.10
N ALA A 324 3.22 -11.20 23.06
CA ALA A 324 2.04 -11.85 22.50
C ALA A 324 1.11 -10.87 21.80
N VAL A 325 0.38 -11.36 20.80
CA VAL A 325 -0.80 -10.67 20.25
C VAL A 325 -2.05 -11.29 20.87
N ARG A 326 -2.93 -10.47 21.44
CA ARG A 326 -4.12 -10.93 22.17
C ARG A 326 -5.40 -10.55 21.46
N TRP A 327 -6.33 -11.49 21.42
CA TRP A 327 -7.65 -11.31 20.85
C TRP A 327 -8.74 -11.58 21.89
N LYS A 328 -9.45 -10.51 22.27
CA LYS A 328 -10.64 -10.56 23.11
C LYS A 328 -11.88 -10.68 22.23
N VAL A 329 -12.75 -11.64 22.54
CA VAL A 329 -14.05 -11.79 21.87
C VAL A 329 -15.15 -11.79 22.92
N THR A 330 -16.11 -10.88 22.81
CA THR A 330 -17.25 -10.74 23.73
C THR A 330 -18.54 -11.03 22.97
N LEU A 331 -19.32 -12.00 23.46
CA LEU A 331 -20.66 -12.28 22.96
C LEU A 331 -21.67 -11.67 23.92
N GLU A 332 -22.61 -10.87 23.42
CA GLU A 332 -23.68 -10.27 24.20
C GLU A 332 -25.04 -10.67 23.62
N ASN A 333 -25.92 -11.24 24.45
CA ASN A 333 -27.32 -11.45 24.06
C ASN A 333 -28.12 -10.17 24.33
N TYR A 334 -28.37 -9.39 23.28
CA TYR A 334 -29.17 -8.16 23.37
C TYR A 334 -30.67 -8.40 23.13
N GLY A 335 -31.06 -9.67 22.93
CA GLY A 335 -32.45 -10.09 22.76
C GLY A 335 -33.22 -10.26 24.07
N GLN A 336 -34.48 -10.68 23.94
CA GLN A 336 -35.41 -10.85 25.08
C GLN A 336 -35.56 -12.31 25.55
N LYS A 337 -34.89 -13.26 24.88
CA LYS A 337 -34.96 -14.69 25.18
C LYS A 337 -33.57 -15.24 25.41
N ARG A 338 -33.48 -16.32 26.17
CA ARG A 338 -32.25 -17.11 26.27
C ARG A 338 -31.88 -17.68 24.89
N ILE A 339 -30.58 -17.67 24.58
CA ILE A 339 -30.02 -18.19 23.33
C ILE A 339 -28.97 -19.25 23.66
N ASP A 340 -29.05 -20.38 22.96
CA ASP A 340 -28.04 -21.43 23.00
C ASP A 340 -27.32 -21.47 21.63
N LEU A 341 -26.00 -21.30 21.64
CA LEU A 341 -25.17 -21.18 20.45
C LEU A 341 -23.86 -21.97 20.59
N ASN A 342 -23.15 -22.13 19.48
CA ASN A 342 -21.73 -22.50 19.48
C ASN A 342 -20.94 -21.33 18.87
N MET A 343 -20.00 -20.78 19.64
CA MET A 343 -18.95 -19.94 19.05
C MET A 343 -17.87 -20.86 18.49
N MET A 344 -17.50 -20.60 17.25
CA MET A 344 -16.54 -21.40 16.50
C MET A 344 -15.37 -20.50 16.10
N LEU A 345 -14.17 -20.88 16.52
CA LEU A 345 -12.93 -20.27 16.02
C LEU A 345 -12.39 -21.16 14.89
N SER A 346 -12.26 -20.61 13.69
CA SER A 346 -11.72 -21.32 12.52
C SER A 346 -10.33 -20.81 12.16
N VAL A 347 -9.47 -21.71 11.67
CA VAL A 347 -8.17 -21.38 11.06
C VAL A 347 -8.15 -21.96 9.64
N ARG A 348 -7.84 -21.13 8.64
CA ARG A 348 -8.03 -21.47 7.21
C ARG A 348 -6.85 -21.02 6.34
N PRO A 349 -6.60 -21.67 5.19
CA PRO A 349 -5.39 -21.51 4.39
C PRO A 349 -5.43 -20.28 3.45
N PHE A 350 -5.89 -19.14 3.96
CA PHE A 350 -6.09 -17.90 3.21
C PHE A 350 -5.32 -16.76 3.86
N ALA A 351 -4.73 -15.91 3.03
CA ALA A 351 -4.05 -14.67 3.42
C ALA A 351 -5.02 -13.49 3.46
N THR A 352 -4.59 -12.42 4.11
CA THR A 352 -5.29 -11.13 4.14
C THR A 352 -5.27 -10.43 2.77
N ASN A 353 -4.13 -10.43 2.08
CA ASN A 353 -3.91 -9.76 0.79
C ASN A 353 -4.36 -10.57 -0.44
N ALA A 354 -5.51 -11.22 -0.37
CA ALA A 354 -6.04 -12.02 -1.48
C ALA A 354 -5.02 -13.04 -2.03
N ASN A 355 -4.50 -13.90 -1.16
CA ASN A 355 -3.61 -14.99 -1.54
C ASN A 355 -3.91 -16.26 -0.71
N SER A 356 -3.30 -17.39 -1.05
CA SER A 356 -3.35 -18.61 -0.23
C SER A 356 -2.15 -18.69 0.71
N VAL A 357 -2.37 -19.14 1.94
CA VAL A 357 -1.29 -19.54 2.85
C VAL A 357 -1.42 -21.04 3.11
N PRO A 358 -0.61 -21.89 2.45
CA PRO A 358 -0.75 -23.34 2.56
C PRO A 358 -0.69 -23.85 4.01
N ILE A 359 -1.68 -24.66 4.39
CA ILE A 359 -1.66 -25.43 5.64
C ILE A 359 -1.60 -26.92 5.31
N CYS A 360 -0.49 -27.56 5.66
CA CYS A 360 -0.24 -28.97 5.40
C CYS A 360 -0.29 -29.82 6.66
N GLN A 361 -0.17 -29.20 7.84
CA GLN A 361 -0.25 -29.89 9.11
C GLN A 361 -1.03 -29.09 10.14
N ILE A 362 -1.93 -29.75 10.86
CA ILE A 362 -2.66 -29.14 11.97
C ILE A 362 -2.71 -30.13 13.14
N ASN A 363 -2.45 -29.63 14.35
CA ASN A 363 -2.69 -30.34 15.60
C ASN A 363 -3.59 -29.52 16.54
N THR A 364 -4.79 -30.03 16.83
CA THR A 364 -5.77 -29.47 17.76
C THR A 364 -6.05 -30.37 18.97
N GLN A 365 -5.22 -31.40 19.21
CA GLN A 365 -5.47 -32.40 20.26
C GLN A 365 -5.51 -31.76 21.67
N HIS A 366 -4.77 -30.67 21.88
CA HIS A 366 -4.57 -30.06 23.19
C HIS A 366 -5.65 -29.07 23.65
N LYS A 367 -6.76 -28.89 22.93
CA LYS A 367 -7.96 -28.06 23.28
C LYS A 367 -7.76 -26.57 23.59
N GLN A 368 -6.64 -26.18 24.17
CA GLN A 368 -6.21 -24.81 24.46
C GLN A 368 -5.06 -24.39 23.54
N LYS A 369 -4.42 -25.32 22.84
CA LYS A 369 -3.26 -25.04 21.99
C LYS A 369 -3.47 -25.65 20.62
N MET A 370 -3.11 -24.89 19.60
CA MET A 370 -3.11 -25.32 18.20
C MET A 370 -1.72 -25.12 17.60
N TRP A 371 -1.28 -26.12 16.85
CA TRP A 371 -0.13 -26.00 15.96
C TRP A 371 -0.61 -26.00 14.52
N VAL A 372 0.04 -25.18 13.71
CA VAL A 372 -0.16 -25.07 12.27
C VAL A 372 1.21 -25.19 11.62
N ASN A 373 1.38 -26.13 10.69
CA ASN A 373 2.66 -26.45 10.06
C ASN A 373 3.79 -26.65 11.10
N ASN A 374 3.50 -27.43 12.15
CA ASN A 374 4.37 -27.71 13.31
C ASN A 374 4.80 -26.51 14.17
N LYS A 375 4.34 -25.30 13.89
CA LYS A 375 4.64 -24.11 14.69
C LYS A 375 3.52 -23.84 15.70
N PRO A 376 3.83 -23.35 16.91
CA PRO A 376 2.83 -22.76 17.80
C PRO A 376 2.04 -21.70 17.04
N PHE A 377 0.71 -21.78 17.08
CA PHE A 377 -0.14 -20.85 16.33
C PHE A 377 -1.10 -20.09 17.24
N LEU A 378 -1.87 -20.81 18.07
CA LEU A 378 -2.93 -20.22 18.89
C LEU A 378 -2.95 -20.87 20.28
N ALA A 379 -3.03 -20.03 21.31
CA ALA A 379 -3.38 -20.42 22.68
C ALA A 379 -4.73 -19.82 23.09
N ALA A 380 -5.58 -20.61 23.75
CA ALA A 380 -6.88 -20.20 24.25
C ALA A 380 -6.95 -20.30 25.78
N ALA A 381 -7.45 -19.25 26.45
CA ALA A 381 -7.59 -19.22 27.91
C ALA A 381 -8.61 -20.25 28.42
N ILE A 382 -9.64 -20.53 27.62
CA ILE A 382 -10.68 -21.52 27.91
C ILE A 382 -10.44 -22.73 26.99
N PRO A 383 -10.44 -23.97 27.50
CA PRO A 383 -10.34 -25.15 26.64
C PRO A 383 -11.60 -25.31 25.79
N ALA A 384 -11.43 -25.49 24.48
CA ALA A 384 -12.53 -25.81 23.57
C ALA A 384 -13.22 -27.12 23.96
N LYS A 385 -14.55 -27.17 23.85
CA LYS A 385 -15.30 -28.40 24.14
C LYS A 385 -15.05 -29.44 23.06
N HIS A 386 -15.07 -29.00 21.80
CA HIS A 386 -14.81 -29.81 20.61
C HIS A 386 -13.72 -29.17 19.76
N THR A 387 -12.85 -29.99 19.21
CA THR A 387 -11.78 -29.57 18.29
C THR A 387 -11.71 -30.55 17.13
N GLY A 388 -11.43 -30.03 15.94
CA GLY A 388 -11.31 -30.83 14.73
C GLY A 388 -10.50 -30.12 13.66
N ALA A 389 -9.85 -30.91 12.81
CA ALA A 389 -9.14 -30.48 11.62
C ALA A 389 -9.38 -31.46 10.46
N GLY A 390 -9.32 -30.98 9.23
CA GLY A 390 -9.56 -31.76 8.02
C GLY A 390 -9.25 -30.96 6.76
N GLN A 391 -9.69 -31.45 5.61
CA GLN A 391 -9.70 -30.61 4.41
C GLN A 391 -10.59 -29.39 4.62
N LEU A 392 -10.35 -28.32 3.86
CA LEU A 392 -11.19 -27.14 3.87
C LEU A 392 -12.67 -27.53 3.71
N SER A 393 -13.02 -28.33 2.70
CA SER A 393 -14.40 -28.79 2.44
C SER A 393 -15.03 -29.50 3.64
N ASP A 394 -14.34 -30.50 4.22
CA ASP A 394 -14.81 -31.23 5.40
C ASP A 394 -15.06 -30.29 6.58
N THR A 395 -14.19 -29.30 6.75
CA THR A 395 -14.26 -28.30 7.81
C THR A 395 -15.44 -27.36 7.60
N MET A 396 -15.69 -26.91 6.37
CA MET A 396 -16.81 -26.06 6.02
C MET A 396 -18.16 -26.78 6.22
N TYR A 397 -18.29 -28.03 5.75
CA TYR A 397 -19.51 -28.82 5.98
C TYR A 397 -19.74 -29.14 7.46
N ALA A 398 -18.68 -29.39 8.23
CA ALA A 398 -18.82 -29.57 9.67
C ALA A 398 -19.34 -28.30 10.35
N ALA A 399 -18.81 -27.12 9.98
CA ALA A 399 -19.21 -25.82 10.52
C ALA A 399 -20.69 -25.49 10.23
N LEU A 400 -21.14 -25.72 8.99
CA LEU A 400 -22.52 -25.50 8.57
C LEU A 400 -23.52 -26.34 9.38
N ASN A 401 -23.09 -27.49 9.89
CA ASN A 401 -23.89 -28.36 10.75
C ASN A 401 -23.67 -28.09 12.26
N GLY A 402 -22.92 -27.05 12.63
CA GLY A 402 -22.63 -26.72 14.02
C GLY A 402 -21.69 -27.70 14.72
N THR A 403 -20.91 -28.48 13.95
CA THR A 403 -19.97 -29.51 14.42
C THR A 403 -18.51 -29.18 14.07
N VAL A 404 -17.58 -30.09 14.38
CA VAL A 404 -16.16 -30.00 14.00
C VAL A 404 -15.74 -31.29 13.30
N PRO A 405 -14.69 -31.28 12.46
CA PRO A 405 -14.13 -32.50 11.89
C PRO A 405 -13.74 -33.54 12.95
N SER A 406 -13.77 -34.82 12.60
CA SER A 406 -13.51 -35.91 13.55
C SER A 406 -12.04 -36.08 13.93
N ARG A 407 -11.13 -35.73 13.03
CA ARG A 407 -9.68 -35.84 13.23
C ARG A 407 -9.15 -34.61 13.97
N LYS A 408 -8.11 -34.79 14.79
CA LYS A 408 -7.48 -33.71 15.56
C LYS A 408 -6.04 -33.42 15.14
N ILE A 409 -5.37 -34.43 14.58
CA ILE A 409 -4.06 -34.32 13.97
C ILE A 409 -4.24 -34.74 12.52
N VAL A 410 -3.90 -33.84 11.60
CA VAL A 410 -3.98 -34.09 10.17
C VAL A 410 -2.71 -33.59 9.51
N THR A 411 -2.17 -34.39 8.61
CA THR A 411 -1.04 -34.06 7.74
C THR A 411 -1.45 -34.38 6.32
N ASP A 412 -1.40 -33.39 5.44
CA ASP A 412 -1.59 -33.52 3.99
C ASP A 412 -0.82 -32.42 3.26
N SER A 413 0.27 -32.80 2.60
CA SER A 413 1.09 -31.90 1.79
C SER A 413 0.66 -31.85 0.33
N THR A 414 -0.46 -32.48 -0.06
CA THR A 414 -0.86 -32.56 -1.46
C THR A 414 -1.38 -31.22 -1.98
N TYR A 415 -2.19 -30.51 -1.18
CA TYR A 415 -2.89 -29.30 -1.62
C TYR A 415 -2.71 -28.07 -0.72
N GLY A 416 -2.16 -28.25 0.49
CA GLY A 416 -2.03 -27.17 1.47
C GLY A 416 -3.36 -26.55 1.89
N SER A 417 -4.45 -27.32 1.84
CA SER A 417 -5.82 -26.85 2.04
C SER A 417 -6.43 -27.27 3.38
N LEU A 418 -5.61 -27.65 4.38
CA LEU A 418 -6.16 -28.03 5.67
C LEU A 418 -6.77 -26.83 6.39
N ALA A 419 -7.80 -27.10 7.19
CA ALA A 419 -8.45 -26.12 8.04
C ALA A 419 -8.83 -26.75 9.39
N ALA A 420 -9.13 -25.91 10.37
CA ALA A 420 -9.50 -26.34 11.72
C ALA A 420 -10.65 -25.53 12.30
N ILE A 421 -11.36 -26.14 13.26
CA ILE A 421 -12.37 -25.49 14.09
C ILE A 421 -12.18 -25.88 15.56
N LEU A 422 -12.20 -24.88 16.43
CA LEU A 422 -12.41 -25.01 17.87
C LEU A 422 -13.83 -24.53 18.20
N SER A 423 -14.64 -25.36 18.86
CA SER A 423 -16.04 -25.04 19.17
C SER A 423 -16.29 -24.93 20.68
N TYR A 424 -16.98 -23.84 21.04
CA TYR A 424 -17.33 -23.44 22.40
C TYR A 424 -18.86 -23.30 22.51
N PRO A 425 -19.55 -24.27 23.14
CA PRO A 425 -20.96 -24.12 23.47
C PRO A 425 -21.18 -22.96 24.46
N VAL A 426 -22.12 -22.09 24.17
CA VAL A 426 -22.48 -20.93 25.00
C VAL A 426 -23.98 -20.87 25.17
N ASN A 427 -24.43 -20.57 26.38
CA ASN A 427 -25.82 -20.26 26.68
C ASN A 427 -25.84 -18.88 27.32
N LEU A 428 -26.64 -17.96 26.78
CA LEU A 428 -26.72 -16.57 27.26
C LEU A 428 -28.18 -16.22 27.57
N ASN A 429 -28.45 -15.78 28.79
CA ASN A 429 -29.71 -15.14 29.15
C ASN A 429 -29.80 -13.72 28.54
N PRO A 430 -30.99 -13.10 28.48
CA PRO A 430 -31.12 -11.70 28.07
C PRO A 430 -30.18 -10.77 28.84
N GLY A 431 -29.39 -9.96 28.12
CA GLY A 431 -28.40 -9.04 28.67
C GLY A 431 -27.11 -9.70 29.18
N GLU A 432 -26.98 -11.03 29.09
CA GLU A 432 -25.77 -11.73 29.53
C GLU A 432 -24.66 -11.63 28.49
N THR A 433 -23.43 -11.40 28.98
CA THR A 433 -22.22 -11.39 28.17
C THR A 433 -21.31 -12.58 28.47
N LYS A 434 -20.51 -12.99 27.48
CA LYS A 434 -19.47 -13.99 27.66
C LYS A 434 -18.20 -13.62 26.89
N ASP A 435 -17.10 -13.56 27.65
CA ASP A 435 -15.78 -13.26 27.11
C ASP A 435 -14.98 -14.53 26.79
N PHE A 436 -14.24 -14.45 25.70
CA PHE A 436 -13.22 -15.39 25.26
C PHE A 436 -11.91 -14.64 25.05
N HIS A 437 -10.82 -15.31 25.38
CA HIS A 437 -9.47 -14.77 25.25
C HIS A 437 -8.61 -15.78 24.51
N PHE A 438 -8.03 -15.29 23.42
CA PHE A 438 -7.02 -15.99 22.63
C PHE A 438 -5.72 -15.19 22.61
N ALA A 439 -4.60 -15.88 22.51
CA ALA A 439 -3.30 -15.28 22.33
C ALA A 439 -2.54 -16.01 21.22
N PHE A 440 -1.86 -15.24 20.41
CA PHE A 440 -0.97 -15.69 19.35
C PHE A 440 0.48 -15.38 19.75
N PRO A 441 1.45 -16.24 19.39
CA PRO A 441 2.86 -15.89 19.50
C PRO A 441 3.16 -14.59 18.75
N GLU A 442 4.09 -13.77 19.26
CA GLU A 442 4.52 -12.53 18.61
C GLU A 442 5.21 -12.77 17.25
N THR A 443 5.98 -13.85 17.13
CA THR A 443 6.61 -14.25 15.87
C THR A 443 6.31 -15.71 15.55
N PRO A 444 6.46 -16.16 14.28
CA PRO A 444 6.21 -17.55 13.89
C PRO A 444 7.10 -18.57 14.62
N GLU A 445 8.25 -18.15 15.13
CA GLU A 445 9.22 -19.00 15.82
C GLU A 445 9.06 -18.98 17.36
N SER A 446 8.22 -18.08 17.87
CA SER A 446 7.99 -17.93 19.31
C SER A 446 7.19 -19.10 19.90
N GLY A 447 7.40 -19.34 21.19
CA GLY A 447 6.64 -20.33 21.96
C GLY A 447 5.18 -19.90 22.19
N PHE A 448 4.37 -20.80 22.76
CA PHE A 448 3.00 -20.45 23.13
C PHE A 448 2.96 -19.36 24.21
N PRO A 449 2.20 -18.27 24.01
CA PRO A 449 2.00 -17.25 25.03
C PRO A 449 1.32 -17.78 26.28
N ASN A 450 1.53 -17.10 27.40
CA ASN A 450 0.72 -17.29 28.59
C ASN A 450 -0.68 -16.68 28.40
N VAL A 451 -1.71 -17.52 28.51
CA VAL A 451 -3.13 -17.12 28.44
C VAL A 451 -3.78 -16.97 29.82
N ARG A 452 -3.10 -17.36 30.89
CA ARG A 452 -3.57 -17.20 32.29
C ARG A 452 -3.20 -15.81 32.80
N VAL A 453 -3.74 -14.79 32.15
CA VAL A 453 -3.58 -13.39 32.52
C VAL A 453 -4.95 -12.70 32.57
N PRO A 454 -5.15 -11.68 33.42
CA PRO A 454 -6.36 -10.87 33.38
C PRO A 454 -6.37 -10.00 32.11
N ILE A 455 -7.14 -10.39 31.10
CA ILE A 455 -7.07 -9.76 29.76
C ILE A 455 -7.35 -8.25 29.78
N ASP A 456 -8.33 -7.80 30.57
CA ASP A 456 -8.66 -6.37 30.66
C ASP A 456 -7.53 -5.55 31.27
N GLN A 457 -6.76 -6.14 32.20
CA GLN A 457 -5.56 -5.48 32.72
C GLN A 457 -4.46 -5.40 31.67
N GLN A 458 -4.33 -6.40 30.79
CA GLN A 458 -3.36 -6.35 29.69
C GLN A 458 -3.78 -5.35 28.61
N LEU A 459 -5.08 -5.23 28.32
CA LEU A 459 -5.60 -4.22 27.41
C LEU A 459 -5.32 -2.81 27.95
N ASN A 460 -5.58 -2.55 29.23
CA ASN A 460 -5.26 -1.26 29.85
C ASN A 460 -3.76 -0.95 29.80
N LYS A 461 -2.89 -1.94 30.06
CA LYS A 461 -1.44 -1.75 29.91
C LYS A 461 -1.03 -1.44 28.48
N ALA A 462 -1.66 -2.06 27.49
CA ALA A 462 -1.40 -1.76 26.08
C ALA A 462 -1.85 -0.32 25.74
N LEU A 463 -2.98 0.14 26.29
CA LEU A 463 -3.43 1.53 26.14
C LEU A 463 -2.45 2.51 26.80
N ASP A 464 -2.03 2.26 28.03
CA ASP A 464 -1.04 3.08 28.76
C ASP A 464 0.30 3.14 28.00
N HIS A 465 0.70 2.02 27.38
CA HIS A 465 1.90 1.95 26.53
C HIS A 465 1.77 2.86 25.31
N TRP A 466 0.67 2.75 24.56
CA TRP A 466 0.45 3.59 23.38
C TRP A 466 0.31 5.08 23.72
N GLU A 467 -0.28 5.42 24.87
CA GLU A 467 -0.33 6.80 25.35
C GLU A 467 1.09 7.35 25.64
N GLN A 468 1.99 6.52 26.18
CA GLN A 468 3.39 6.91 26.40
C GLN A 468 4.15 7.05 25.09
N GLU A 469 4.03 6.08 24.18
CA GLU A 469 4.71 6.08 22.88
C GLU A 469 4.29 7.27 22.02
N THR A 470 2.99 7.56 21.94
CA THR A 470 2.47 8.68 21.12
C THR A 470 2.48 10.03 21.85
N GLY A 471 2.75 10.04 23.15
CA GLY A 471 2.64 11.21 24.02
C GLY A 471 3.89 12.10 24.11
N ALA A 472 4.97 11.76 23.42
CA ALA A 472 6.22 12.55 23.42
C ALA A 472 6.01 14.01 22.94
N VAL A 473 5.06 14.19 22.01
CA VAL A 473 4.58 15.48 21.53
C VAL A 473 3.06 15.50 21.64
N THR A 474 2.50 16.51 22.33
CA THR A 474 1.05 16.63 22.47
C THR A 474 0.51 17.65 21.49
N ILE A 475 -0.42 17.25 20.62
CA ILE A 475 -1.21 18.14 19.78
C ILE A 475 -2.68 17.96 20.16
N ALA A 476 -3.34 19.04 20.56
CA ALA A 476 -4.78 19.09 20.81
C ALA A 476 -5.44 20.07 19.85
N LEU A 477 -6.41 19.55 19.08
CA LEU A 477 -7.12 20.28 18.03
C LEU A 477 -8.63 20.33 18.32
N PRO A 478 -9.33 21.40 17.89
CA PRO A 478 -10.78 21.49 18.03
C PRO A 478 -11.53 20.59 17.03
N ASP A 479 -10.86 20.11 15.98
CA ASP A 479 -11.41 19.14 15.03
C ASP A 479 -11.13 17.70 15.47
N SER A 480 -12.15 17.06 16.06
CA SER A 480 -12.07 15.64 16.45
C SER A 480 -11.72 14.70 15.29
N SER A 481 -12.07 15.03 14.04
CA SER A 481 -11.77 14.17 12.89
C SER A 481 -10.28 14.18 12.58
N VAL A 482 -9.67 15.37 12.61
CA VAL A 482 -8.21 15.53 12.42
C VAL A 482 -7.44 15.01 13.62
N GLN A 483 -7.92 15.29 14.84
CA GLN A 483 -7.31 14.81 16.08
C GLN A 483 -7.24 13.28 16.10
N ASN A 484 -8.35 12.61 15.82
CA ASN A 484 -8.41 11.16 15.85
C ASN A 484 -7.52 10.52 14.77
N ALA A 485 -7.52 11.10 13.56
CA ALA A 485 -6.67 10.68 12.46
C ALA A 485 -5.18 10.86 12.79
N LEU A 486 -4.80 11.96 13.45
CA LEU A 486 -3.43 12.21 13.89
C LEU A 486 -2.98 11.13 14.89
N THR A 487 -3.77 10.89 15.94
CA THR A 487 -3.42 9.90 16.96
C THR A 487 -3.32 8.49 16.38
N ALA A 488 -4.25 8.10 15.49
CA ALA A 488 -4.19 6.83 14.78
C ALA A 488 -2.94 6.73 13.88
N SER A 489 -2.63 7.79 13.13
CA SER A 489 -1.47 7.84 12.23
C SER A 489 -0.15 7.72 12.97
N LEU A 490 -0.02 8.31 14.17
CA LEU A 490 1.16 8.12 15.02
C LEU A 490 1.29 6.67 15.47
N GLY A 491 0.19 6.02 15.84
CA GLY A 491 0.18 4.58 16.15
C GLY A 491 0.65 3.71 14.98
N TYR A 492 0.14 3.95 13.77
CA TYR A 492 0.55 3.21 12.58
C TYR A 492 2.00 3.49 12.16
N LEU A 493 2.46 4.74 12.29
CA LEU A 493 3.85 5.10 12.06
C LEU A 493 4.78 4.31 12.99
N LEU A 494 4.47 4.24 14.28
CA LEU A 494 5.31 3.53 15.26
C LEU A 494 5.24 2.00 15.11
N LEU A 495 4.10 1.46 14.69
CA LEU A 495 4.00 0.05 14.32
C LEU A 495 4.84 -0.30 13.10
N SER A 496 5.05 0.64 12.18
CA SER A 496 5.89 0.42 11.00
C SER A 496 7.40 0.45 11.27
N LEU A 497 7.83 0.81 12.49
CA LEU A 497 9.24 0.92 12.86
C LEU A 497 9.79 -0.43 13.31
N ASP A 498 10.25 -1.22 12.35
CA ASP A 498 11.01 -2.44 12.57
C ASP A 498 12.42 -2.14 13.14
N PRO A 499 13.10 -3.14 13.73
CA PRO A 499 14.45 -2.96 14.26
C PRO A 499 15.49 -2.44 13.25
N ASP A 500 15.36 -2.73 11.95
CA ASP A 500 16.28 -2.30 10.89
C ASP A 500 15.83 -1.03 10.13
N GLY A 501 14.62 -0.54 10.41
CA GLY A 501 14.08 0.71 9.89
C GLY A 501 12.57 0.65 9.61
N PRO A 502 11.95 1.75 9.14
CA PRO A 502 10.54 1.77 8.81
C PRO A 502 10.22 0.89 7.59
N HIS A 503 9.23 0.00 7.73
CA HIS A 503 8.63 -0.79 6.65
C HIS A 503 7.32 -0.15 6.19
N PRO A 504 7.17 0.22 4.90
CA PRO A 504 5.98 0.94 4.44
C PRO A 504 4.64 0.21 4.62
N GLY A 505 4.69 -1.11 4.78
CA GLY A 505 3.56 -1.93 5.19
C GLY A 505 3.97 -3.38 5.47
N PRO A 506 3.07 -4.15 6.09
CA PRO A 506 3.39 -5.48 6.64
C PRO A 506 3.50 -6.60 5.60
N LEU A 507 3.17 -6.36 4.33
CA LEU A 507 3.03 -7.41 3.31
C LEU A 507 3.89 -7.17 2.06
N ALA A 508 3.40 -6.36 1.12
CA ALA A 508 4.06 -6.15 -0.17
C ALA A 508 5.33 -5.31 -0.02
N HIS A 509 5.39 -4.48 1.02
CA HIS A 509 6.48 -3.55 1.30
C HIS A 509 7.15 -3.82 2.65
N ASP A 510 7.24 -5.10 3.03
CA ASP A 510 7.92 -5.59 4.25
C ASP A 510 9.45 -5.58 4.09
N ALA A 511 10.01 -4.39 3.85
CA ALA A 511 11.44 -4.10 3.72
C ALA A 511 11.69 -2.59 3.93
N VAL A 512 12.93 -2.19 4.20
CA VAL A 512 13.27 -0.77 4.32
C VAL A 512 13.48 -0.18 2.93
N TRP A 513 12.51 0.63 2.50
CA TRP A 513 12.63 1.50 1.33
C TRP A 513 13.24 2.84 1.76
N VAL A 514 14.40 3.19 1.21
CA VAL A 514 15.13 4.40 1.62
C VAL A 514 14.32 5.68 1.37
N ARG A 515 13.48 5.67 0.33
CA ARG A 515 12.52 6.74 0.03
C ARG A 515 11.51 6.93 1.15
N ASP A 516 10.77 5.89 1.48
CA ASP A 516 9.77 5.91 2.55
C ASP A 516 10.42 6.24 3.89
N ALA A 517 11.62 5.73 4.15
CA ALA A 517 12.40 6.03 5.35
C ALA A 517 12.72 7.51 5.52
N ALA A 518 12.91 8.27 4.43
CA ALA A 518 13.15 9.71 4.52
C ALA A 518 11.93 10.47 5.05
N TYR A 519 10.72 10.09 4.63
CA TYR A 519 9.48 10.74 5.03
C TYR A 519 8.99 10.26 6.40
N THR A 520 8.94 8.94 6.60
CA THR A 520 8.59 8.33 7.89
C THR A 520 9.60 8.71 8.98
N GLY A 521 10.89 8.76 8.64
CA GLY A 521 11.94 9.22 9.53
C GLY A 521 11.84 10.71 9.88
N LEU A 522 11.46 11.57 8.94
CA LEU A 522 11.17 12.97 9.23
C LEU A 522 9.99 13.10 10.21
N ALA A 523 8.90 12.37 9.98
CA ALA A 523 7.76 12.35 10.89
C ALA A 523 8.18 11.84 12.29
N ALA A 524 8.93 10.74 12.36
CA ALA A 524 9.45 10.21 13.62
C ALA A 524 10.29 11.24 14.39
N LEU A 525 11.17 12.00 13.71
CA LEU A 525 11.91 13.11 14.35
C LEU A 525 10.98 14.20 14.88
N GLN A 526 9.99 14.60 14.09
CA GLN A 526 9.01 15.63 14.44
C GLN A 526 8.10 15.25 15.62
N PHE A 527 7.96 13.95 15.90
CA PHE A 527 7.18 13.43 17.02
C PHE A 527 8.05 12.82 18.13
N GLY A 528 9.37 13.03 18.10
CA GLY A 528 10.27 12.75 19.23
C GLY A 528 10.97 11.38 19.24
N HIS A 529 10.85 10.58 18.18
CA HIS A 529 11.41 9.23 18.07
C HIS A 529 12.82 9.24 17.44
N THR A 530 13.74 10.00 18.04
CA THR A 530 15.08 10.25 17.48
C THR A 530 15.96 9.01 17.41
N GLU A 531 15.84 8.08 18.36
CA GLU A 531 16.69 6.89 18.44
C GLU A 531 16.39 5.89 17.32
N ASN A 532 15.11 5.64 17.01
CA ASN A 532 14.71 4.81 15.86
C ASN A 532 15.27 5.37 14.54
N VAL A 533 15.24 6.69 14.39
CA VAL A 533 15.78 7.38 13.20
C VAL A 533 17.31 7.26 13.13
N ARG A 534 17.99 7.40 14.28
CA ARG A 534 19.45 7.18 14.37
C ARG A 534 19.84 5.76 13.93
N SER A 535 19.11 4.75 14.40
CA SER A 535 19.31 3.35 14.01
C SER A 535 19.10 3.17 12.50
N THR A 536 17.99 3.70 11.97
CA THR A 536 17.64 3.64 10.54
C THR A 536 18.73 4.23 9.65
N ILE A 537 19.22 5.43 9.98
CA ILE A 537 20.29 6.10 9.23
C ILE A 537 21.59 5.28 9.31
N THR A 538 21.92 4.76 10.49
CA THR A 538 23.14 3.97 10.71
C THR A 538 23.13 2.71 9.83
N SER A 539 22.06 1.91 9.89
CA SER A 539 21.92 0.71 9.06
C SER A 539 21.84 1.02 7.56
N THR A 540 21.31 2.19 7.18
CA THR A 540 21.32 2.63 5.77
C THR A 540 22.74 2.90 5.30
N PHE A 541 23.55 3.61 6.07
CA PHE A 541 24.95 3.85 5.71
C PHE A 541 25.82 2.59 5.78
N GLU A 542 25.50 1.62 6.65
CA GLU A 542 26.17 0.31 6.65
C GLU A 542 25.91 -0.49 5.37
N SER A 543 24.78 -0.25 4.69
CA SER A 543 24.47 -0.87 3.39
C SER A 543 25.11 -0.17 2.19
N GLN A 544 25.79 0.98 2.40
CA GLN A 544 26.41 1.74 1.32
C GLN A 544 27.54 0.95 0.65
N GLU A 545 27.51 0.90 -0.67
CA GLU A 545 28.53 0.25 -1.48
C GLU A 545 29.84 1.05 -1.49
N ARG A 546 30.94 0.37 -1.84
CA ARG A 546 32.29 0.95 -1.86
C ARG A 546 32.41 2.18 -2.76
N GLU A 547 31.67 2.21 -3.85
CA GLU A 547 31.62 3.32 -4.82
C GLU A 547 30.74 4.48 -4.36
N GLY A 548 29.96 4.31 -3.29
CA GLY A 548 29.09 5.33 -2.69
C GLY A 548 27.61 5.17 -2.95
N ARG A 549 27.20 4.18 -3.75
CA ARG A 549 25.78 3.88 -3.99
C ARG A 549 25.16 3.39 -2.69
N ILE A 550 24.04 3.98 -2.32
CA ILE A 550 23.13 3.48 -1.29
C ILE A 550 22.06 2.65 -2.01
N PRO A 551 21.90 1.36 -1.69
CA PRO A 551 20.81 0.55 -2.23
C PRO A 551 19.45 1.17 -1.89
N PRO A 552 18.52 1.26 -2.85
CA PRO A 552 17.23 1.92 -2.62
C PRO A 552 16.31 1.13 -1.70
N ILE A 553 16.50 -0.20 -1.63
CA ILE A 553 15.75 -1.10 -0.76
C ILE A 553 16.76 -1.98 -0.03
N ARG A 554 16.56 -2.16 1.27
CA ARG A 554 17.43 -2.95 2.16
C ARG A 554 16.59 -3.90 3.00
N GLY A 555 17.24 -4.93 3.53
CA GLY A 555 16.60 -5.98 4.32
C GLY A 555 16.50 -7.31 3.56
N LYS A 556 16.16 -8.38 4.27
CA LYS A 556 16.14 -9.75 3.71
C LYS A 556 15.05 -9.96 2.67
N ASN A 557 14.01 -9.13 2.73
CA ASN A 557 12.82 -9.21 1.89
C ASN A 557 12.85 -8.19 0.73
N ALA A 558 13.98 -7.53 0.47
CA ALA A 558 14.11 -6.59 -0.65
C ALA A 558 13.66 -7.26 -1.97
N PRO A 559 12.64 -6.72 -2.66
CA PRO A 559 12.01 -7.39 -3.79
C PRO A 559 12.87 -7.34 -5.06
N TRP A 560 13.76 -6.36 -5.16
CA TRP A 560 14.73 -6.20 -6.24
C TRP A 560 15.92 -5.34 -5.80
N ASP A 561 16.97 -5.37 -6.62
CA ASP A 561 18.10 -4.44 -6.54
C ASP A 561 18.23 -3.73 -7.91
N ASP A 562 17.47 -2.64 -8.06
CA ASP A 562 17.44 -1.80 -9.26
C ASP A 562 18.09 -0.43 -8.96
N ASN A 563 18.27 0.36 -10.01
CA ASN A 563 18.76 1.72 -9.89
C ASN A 563 17.62 2.68 -9.58
N GLU A 564 17.56 3.20 -8.36
CA GLU A 564 16.73 4.35 -7.98
C GLU A 564 17.69 5.41 -7.41
N TRP A 565 17.85 6.54 -8.13
CA TRP A 565 18.91 7.51 -7.82
C TRP A 565 18.53 8.53 -6.74
N ASP A 566 17.26 8.58 -6.35
CA ASP A 566 16.74 9.41 -5.27
C ASP A 566 17.24 8.99 -3.88
N SER A 567 17.48 7.68 -3.66
CA SER A 567 17.92 7.10 -2.38
C SER A 567 19.19 7.73 -1.80
N GLN A 568 20.09 8.22 -2.66
CA GLN A 568 21.32 8.91 -2.26
C GLN A 568 20.98 10.23 -1.55
N GLY A 569 20.11 11.02 -2.18
CA GLY A 569 19.70 12.31 -1.66
C GLY A 569 18.80 12.19 -0.43
N GLN A 570 17.91 11.20 -0.43
CA GLN A 570 17.01 10.89 0.69
C GLN A 570 17.76 10.48 1.96
N SER A 571 18.80 9.65 1.84
CA SER A 571 19.63 9.25 2.99
C SER A 571 20.39 10.43 3.59
N ILE A 572 20.99 11.27 2.75
CA ILE A 572 21.67 12.49 3.19
C ILE A 572 20.68 13.47 3.84
N PHE A 573 19.51 13.63 3.23
CA PHE A 573 18.45 14.48 3.78
C PHE A 573 18.07 14.04 5.20
N LEU A 574 17.77 12.75 5.42
CA LEU A 574 17.37 12.26 6.73
C LEU A 574 18.47 12.43 7.78
N ALA A 575 19.73 12.17 7.42
CA ALA A 575 20.88 12.42 8.30
C ALA A 575 21.03 13.92 8.67
N SER A 576 20.79 14.82 7.72
CA SER A 576 20.78 16.26 7.96
C SER A 576 19.61 16.69 8.85
N GLN A 577 18.41 16.13 8.65
CA GLN A 577 17.28 16.40 9.53
C GLN A 577 17.56 15.92 10.95
N TYR A 578 18.12 14.71 11.11
CA TYR A 578 18.53 14.21 12.43
C TYR A 578 19.49 15.19 13.13
N TYR A 579 20.48 15.74 12.40
CA TYR A 579 21.36 16.77 12.96
C TYR A 579 20.58 18.01 13.41
N ARG A 580 19.68 18.53 12.59
CA ARG A 580 18.91 19.75 12.88
C ARG A 580 18.00 19.61 14.10
N TYR A 581 17.44 18.41 14.33
CA TYR A 581 16.59 18.16 15.49
C TYR A 581 17.37 17.81 16.76
N THR A 582 18.57 17.23 16.65
CA THR A 582 19.31 16.70 17.81
C THR A 582 20.55 17.49 18.20
N ASN A 583 21.11 18.29 17.28
CA ASN A 583 22.42 18.95 17.38
C ASN A 583 23.56 17.97 17.76
N ASN A 584 23.44 16.69 17.38
CA ASN A 584 24.43 15.66 17.72
C ASN A 584 25.62 15.67 16.74
N ASP A 585 26.59 16.56 16.98
CA ASP A 585 27.81 16.70 16.17
C ASP A 585 28.58 15.38 16.05
N SER A 586 28.72 14.63 17.16
CA SER A 586 29.48 13.39 17.18
C SER A 586 28.94 12.34 16.21
N GLN A 587 27.61 12.16 16.18
CA GLN A 587 26.98 11.15 15.33
C GLN A 587 27.10 11.52 13.84
N VAL A 588 26.93 12.80 13.52
CA VAL A 588 27.00 13.29 12.14
C VAL A 588 28.44 13.29 11.63
N ARG A 589 29.43 13.57 12.49
CA ARG A 589 30.84 13.42 12.17
C ARG A 589 31.22 11.97 11.86
N GLU A 590 30.61 11.01 12.57
CA GLU A 590 30.76 9.58 12.27
C GLU A 590 30.17 9.21 10.91
N TRP A 591 28.99 9.73 10.57
CA TRP A 591 28.34 9.48 9.28
C TRP A 591 28.91 10.28 8.11
N TYR A 592 29.69 11.34 8.37
CA TYR A 592 30.18 12.25 7.34
C TYR A 592 30.92 11.56 6.18
N PRO A 593 31.80 10.55 6.40
CA PRO A 593 32.41 9.81 5.30
C PRO A 593 31.38 9.20 4.33
N ASN A 594 30.28 8.64 4.86
CA ASN A 594 29.22 8.03 4.06
C ASN A 594 28.39 9.08 3.31
N ILE A 595 28.05 10.20 3.99
CA ILE A 595 27.37 11.37 3.40
C ILE A 595 28.18 11.91 2.21
N ARG A 596 29.47 12.14 2.42
CA ARG A 596 30.38 12.65 1.39
C ARG A 596 30.51 11.68 0.22
N LEU A 597 30.57 10.37 0.50
CA LEU A 597 30.69 9.35 -0.53
C LEU A 597 29.41 9.24 -1.37
N ALA A 598 28.23 9.36 -0.77
CA ALA A 598 26.95 9.42 -1.49
C ALA A 598 26.85 10.67 -2.37
N ALA A 599 27.27 11.84 -1.86
CA ALA A 599 27.34 13.07 -2.66
C ALA A 599 28.32 12.92 -3.86
N LEU A 600 29.45 12.24 -3.65
CA LEU A 600 30.40 11.95 -4.73
C LEU A 600 29.79 11.00 -5.77
N TYR A 601 29.01 10.02 -5.33
CA TYR A 601 28.29 9.13 -6.23
C TYR A 601 27.29 9.89 -7.12
N ILE A 602 26.56 10.86 -6.57
CA ILE A 602 25.68 11.76 -7.34
C ILE A 602 26.49 12.50 -8.42
N SER A 603 27.61 13.15 -8.08
CA SER A 603 28.47 13.82 -9.08
C SER A 603 29.02 12.86 -10.14
N ASN A 604 29.32 11.61 -9.74
CA ASN A 604 29.74 10.58 -10.69
C ASN A 604 28.61 10.17 -11.66
N LEU A 605 27.36 10.10 -11.21
CA LEU A 605 26.21 9.85 -12.09
C LEU A 605 26.04 10.98 -13.11
N ILE A 606 26.10 12.24 -12.65
CA ILE A 606 25.97 13.43 -13.52
C ILE A 606 27.09 13.44 -14.59
N SER A 607 28.34 13.20 -14.18
CA SER A 607 29.50 13.22 -15.10
C SER A 607 29.52 12.05 -16.09
N LYS A 608 28.96 10.88 -15.73
CA LYS A 608 28.80 9.74 -16.64
C LYS A 608 27.76 9.99 -17.73
N ASN A 609 26.83 10.91 -17.52
CA ASN A 609 25.85 11.30 -18.55
C ASN A 609 26.53 12.15 -19.63
N THR A 610 27.16 11.47 -20.58
CA THR A 610 27.89 12.07 -21.72
C THR A 610 26.99 12.36 -22.93
N SER A 611 25.67 12.30 -22.74
CA SER A 611 24.69 12.50 -23.82
C SER A 611 24.86 13.86 -24.49
N LEU A 612 24.88 13.86 -25.83
CA LEU A 612 24.85 15.07 -26.65
C LEU A 612 23.43 15.64 -26.81
N ASN A 613 22.41 14.93 -26.30
CA ASN A 613 21.03 15.42 -26.31
C ASN A 613 20.90 16.59 -25.33
N SER A 614 20.46 17.74 -25.83
CA SER A 614 20.24 18.93 -25.01
C SER A 614 19.21 18.72 -23.90
N ALA A 615 18.25 17.79 -24.07
CA ALA A 615 17.24 17.49 -23.07
C ALA A 615 17.81 16.79 -21.82
N THR A 616 18.85 15.96 -21.98
CA THR A 616 19.40 15.14 -20.88
C THR A 616 20.72 15.70 -20.34
N LYS A 617 21.23 16.79 -20.93
CA LYS A 617 22.57 17.31 -20.64
C LYS A 617 22.68 17.80 -19.19
N GLY A 618 23.60 17.20 -18.44
CA GLY A 618 23.87 17.57 -17.04
C GLY A 618 22.86 17.01 -16.03
N LEU A 619 21.98 16.11 -16.44
CA LEU A 619 21.08 15.36 -15.56
C LEU A 619 21.67 14.00 -15.18
N LEU A 620 21.05 13.36 -14.20
CA LEU A 620 21.29 11.94 -13.90
C LEU A 620 20.90 11.04 -15.10
N PRO A 621 21.52 9.85 -15.24
CA PRO A 621 21.12 8.87 -16.25
C PRO A 621 19.76 8.24 -15.91
N PRO A 622 19.17 7.45 -16.84
CA PRO A 622 17.93 6.74 -16.57
C PRO A 622 17.99 5.83 -15.34
N SER A 623 16.84 5.61 -14.73
CA SER A 623 16.67 4.82 -13.52
C SER A 623 15.22 4.35 -13.38
N LYS A 624 14.99 3.33 -12.54
CA LYS A 624 13.66 2.89 -12.12
C LYS A 624 12.92 3.97 -11.34
N SER A 625 13.65 4.80 -10.59
CA SER A 625 13.11 5.81 -9.68
C SER A 625 12.07 5.21 -8.73
N ALA A 626 11.20 6.03 -8.15
CA ALA A 626 9.99 5.52 -7.53
C ALA A 626 9.11 4.81 -8.57
N GLU A 627 8.68 3.59 -8.24
CA GLU A 627 8.09 2.60 -9.13
C GLU A 627 6.83 3.06 -9.87
N ASP A 628 6.17 4.09 -9.36
CA ASP A 628 4.95 4.67 -9.90
C ASP A 628 5.17 5.89 -10.83
N LEU A 629 6.42 6.30 -11.03
CA LEU A 629 6.76 7.45 -11.88
C LEU A 629 6.96 7.07 -13.35
N GLY A 630 7.39 5.84 -13.61
CA GLY A 630 7.47 5.29 -14.95
C GLY A 630 8.57 4.21 -15.13
N PRO A 631 8.81 3.81 -16.39
CA PRO A 631 9.84 2.84 -16.76
C PRO A 631 11.26 3.19 -16.33
N ALA A 632 12.10 2.16 -16.19
CA ALA A 632 13.49 2.27 -15.74
C ALA A 632 14.47 2.88 -16.78
N ASP A 633 14.03 3.01 -18.03
CA ASP A 633 14.80 3.61 -19.12
C ASP A 633 14.52 5.11 -19.30
N TRP A 634 13.78 5.73 -18.38
CA TRP A 634 13.43 7.16 -18.41
C TRP A 634 14.30 8.03 -17.50
N HIS A 635 14.39 9.31 -17.85
CA HIS A 635 15.06 10.35 -17.07
C HIS A 635 14.05 11.10 -16.20
N HIS A 636 13.88 10.64 -14.96
CA HIS A 636 12.92 11.18 -14.01
C HIS A 636 13.39 12.48 -13.37
N TYR A 637 12.56 13.52 -13.34
CA TYR A 637 12.92 14.76 -12.64
C TYR A 637 12.95 14.57 -11.12
N TRP A 638 12.15 13.64 -10.58
CA TRP A 638 12.15 13.24 -9.17
C TRP A 638 13.55 12.92 -8.63
N ASP A 639 14.27 12.04 -9.31
CA ASP A 639 15.64 11.65 -8.94
C ASP A 639 16.58 12.86 -8.94
N ASN A 640 16.43 13.74 -9.94
CA ASN A 640 17.25 14.93 -10.09
C ASN A 640 16.97 15.94 -8.96
N PHE A 641 15.71 16.12 -8.55
CA PHE A 641 15.33 16.97 -7.41
C PHE A 641 15.89 16.40 -6.10
N TRP A 642 15.81 15.10 -5.88
CA TRP A 642 16.40 14.45 -4.71
C TRP A 642 17.92 14.53 -4.69
N ALA A 643 18.59 14.42 -5.85
CA ALA A 643 20.03 14.63 -5.94
C ALA A 643 20.44 16.07 -5.61
N VAL A 644 19.68 17.07 -6.06
CA VAL A 644 19.91 18.47 -5.63
C VAL A 644 19.75 18.59 -4.11
N THR A 645 18.66 18.04 -3.56
CA THR A 645 18.44 18.03 -2.11
C THR A 645 19.61 17.37 -1.38
N GLY A 646 20.08 16.20 -1.83
CA GLY A 646 21.22 15.50 -1.27
C GLY A 646 22.49 16.34 -1.23
N LEU A 647 22.83 16.97 -2.36
CA LEU A 647 24.02 17.83 -2.46
C LEU A 647 23.92 19.07 -1.56
N GLU A 648 22.76 19.70 -1.45
CA GLU A 648 22.57 20.86 -0.58
C GLU A 648 22.61 20.51 0.90
N GLN A 649 22.00 19.38 1.28
CA GLN A 649 22.02 18.90 2.66
C GLN A 649 23.42 18.41 3.05
N ALA A 650 24.15 17.76 2.14
CA ALA A 650 25.56 17.41 2.35
C ALA A 650 26.43 18.67 2.50
N ALA A 651 26.22 19.70 1.68
CA ALA A 651 26.94 20.97 1.78
C ALA A 651 26.68 21.69 3.11
N PHE A 652 25.43 21.64 3.61
CA PHE A 652 25.09 22.14 4.93
C PHE A 652 25.87 21.41 6.03
N ILE A 653 25.84 20.08 6.04
CA ILE A 653 26.57 19.28 7.04
C ILE A 653 28.09 19.50 6.95
N ALA A 654 28.65 19.55 5.73
CA ALA A 654 30.05 19.85 5.51
C ALA A 654 30.44 21.21 6.10
N LYS A 655 29.57 22.23 5.96
CA LYS A 655 29.80 23.54 6.56
C LYS A 655 29.78 23.50 8.09
N GLU A 656 28.84 22.80 8.70
CA GLU A 656 28.74 22.65 10.17
C GLU A 656 29.92 21.86 10.75
N LEU A 657 30.57 21.00 9.95
CA LEU A 657 31.76 20.24 10.32
C LEU A 657 33.08 20.89 9.87
N ASP A 658 33.07 22.16 9.47
CA ASP A 658 34.22 22.94 8.97
C ASP A 658 34.93 22.32 7.73
N GLN A 659 34.22 21.52 6.94
CA GLN A 659 34.68 20.94 5.67
C GLN A 659 34.37 21.87 4.49
N HIS A 660 34.95 23.07 4.50
CA HIS A 660 34.56 24.16 3.58
C HIS A 660 34.75 23.83 2.08
N ASP A 661 35.81 23.09 1.71
CA ASP A 661 36.04 22.72 0.31
C ASP A 661 34.94 21.79 -0.23
N ASP A 662 34.53 20.81 0.58
CA ASP A 662 33.43 19.91 0.25
C ASP A 662 32.11 20.69 0.15
N ALA A 663 31.85 21.61 1.09
CA ALA A 663 30.66 22.46 1.05
C ALA A 663 30.57 23.31 -0.23
N ILE A 664 31.69 23.90 -0.67
CA ILE A 664 31.76 24.69 -1.92
C ILE A 664 31.50 23.79 -3.13
N TRP A 665 32.15 22.63 -3.21
CA TRP A 665 31.97 21.67 -4.31
C TRP A 665 30.51 21.20 -4.40
N MET A 666 29.94 20.70 -3.32
CA MET A 666 28.56 20.19 -3.28
C MET A 666 27.54 21.28 -3.63
N THR A 667 27.73 22.50 -3.13
CA THR A 667 26.89 23.66 -3.51
C THR A 667 26.99 23.98 -5.01
N SER A 668 28.19 23.92 -5.58
CA SER A 668 28.41 24.17 -7.01
C SER A 668 27.71 23.11 -7.88
N GLU A 669 27.83 21.84 -7.51
CA GLU A 669 27.17 20.72 -8.20
C GLU A 669 25.65 20.82 -8.13
N ALA A 670 25.09 21.11 -6.94
CA ALA A 670 23.65 21.33 -6.76
C ALA A 670 23.11 22.44 -7.67
N ASN A 671 23.83 23.58 -7.73
CA ASN A 671 23.48 24.71 -8.59
C ASN A 671 23.62 24.42 -10.09
N ALA A 672 24.57 23.57 -10.47
CA ALA A 672 24.73 23.12 -11.86
C ALA A 672 23.57 22.19 -12.25
N LEU A 673 23.26 21.20 -11.42
CA LEU A 673 22.16 20.26 -11.67
C LEU A 673 20.80 20.96 -11.70
N ARG A 674 20.51 21.88 -10.76
CA ARG A 674 19.29 22.70 -10.77
C ARG A 674 19.11 23.47 -12.09
N ARG A 675 20.19 24.07 -12.60
CA ARG A 675 20.14 24.77 -13.90
C ARG A 675 19.88 23.80 -15.05
N ALA A 676 20.54 22.64 -15.05
CA ALA A 676 20.32 21.59 -16.05
C ALA A 676 18.86 21.10 -16.05
N ILE A 677 18.23 20.95 -14.88
CA ILE A 677 16.80 20.59 -14.76
C ILE A 677 15.93 21.64 -15.46
N LEU A 678 16.10 22.93 -15.14
CA LEU A 678 15.29 24.00 -15.74
C LEU A 678 15.53 24.14 -17.25
N ASP A 679 16.77 23.97 -17.71
CA ASP A 679 17.10 23.99 -19.13
C ASP A 679 16.50 22.79 -19.87
N SER A 680 16.55 21.60 -19.26
CA SER A 680 15.90 20.39 -19.76
C SER A 680 14.39 20.58 -19.92
N ILE A 681 13.71 21.10 -18.89
CA ILE A 681 12.25 21.37 -18.95
C ILE A 681 11.93 22.32 -20.11
N ARG A 682 12.73 23.37 -20.33
CA ARG A 682 12.55 24.28 -21.47
C ARG A 682 12.79 23.61 -22.83
N VAL A 683 13.73 22.69 -22.91
CA VAL A 683 13.98 21.91 -24.14
C VAL A 683 12.81 20.98 -24.44
N VAL A 684 12.27 20.31 -23.41
CA VAL A 684 11.19 19.31 -23.54
C VAL A 684 9.83 19.97 -23.77
N MET A 685 9.51 21.03 -23.03
CA MET A 685 8.19 21.67 -23.00
C MET A 685 8.10 22.97 -23.80
N GLY A 686 9.23 23.49 -24.28
CA GLY A 686 9.33 24.79 -24.95
C GLY A 686 9.76 25.94 -24.02
N PRO A 687 9.98 27.16 -24.57
CA PRO A 687 10.59 28.28 -23.85
C PRO A 687 9.73 28.85 -22.70
N ASP A 688 8.41 28.68 -22.76
CA ASP A 688 7.46 28.97 -21.68
C ASP A 688 6.70 27.69 -21.32
N PRO A 689 7.29 26.80 -20.50
CA PRO A 689 6.66 25.53 -20.12
C PRO A 689 5.32 25.77 -19.40
N ALA A 690 4.28 25.06 -19.83
CA ALA A 690 2.99 25.10 -19.15
C ALA A 690 3.05 24.44 -17.74
N TYR A 691 3.98 23.52 -17.53
CA TYR A 691 4.15 22.79 -16.28
C TYR A 691 5.49 22.02 -16.28
N ILE A 692 5.86 21.43 -15.14
CA ILE A 692 6.99 20.50 -15.01
C ILE A 692 6.51 19.07 -15.38
N PRO A 693 7.07 18.40 -16.40
CA PRO A 693 6.72 17.02 -16.71
C PRO A 693 7.31 16.03 -15.69
N GLY A 694 6.84 14.78 -15.67
CA GLY A 694 7.34 13.76 -14.73
C GLY A 694 8.73 13.22 -15.11
N ALA A 695 8.95 13.08 -16.42
CA ALA A 695 10.22 12.68 -17.01
C ALA A 695 10.41 13.37 -18.36
N ILE A 696 11.60 13.26 -18.94
CA ILE A 696 11.86 13.73 -20.31
C ILE A 696 10.97 12.97 -21.32
N GLU A 697 10.79 11.68 -21.08
CA GLU A 697 10.07 10.76 -21.95
C GLU A 697 8.54 10.81 -21.75
N SER A 698 8.06 11.40 -20.65
CA SER A 698 6.63 11.46 -20.31
C SER A 698 6.21 12.82 -19.79
N THR A 699 5.36 13.47 -20.57
CA THR A 699 4.94 14.87 -20.38
C THR A 699 3.45 15.06 -20.12
N THR A 700 2.67 13.98 -19.96
CA THR A 700 1.18 14.06 -19.93
C THR A 700 0.48 13.18 -18.87
N GLY A 701 1.21 12.37 -18.10
CA GLY A 701 0.63 11.47 -17.09
C GLY A 701 0.63 12.05 -15.67
N SER A 702 -0.24 11.52 -14.80
CA SER A 702 -0.37 11.92 -13.38
C SER A 702 0.91 11.80 -12.55
N ALA A 703 1.85 10.94 -12.99
CA ALA A 703 3.18 10.83 -12.41
C ALA A 703 3.93 12.16 -12.30
N MET A 704 3.62 13.13 -13.17
CA MET A 704 4.21 14.47 -13.08
C MET A 704 3.81 15.23 -11.82
N ALA A 705 2.58 15.06 -11.33
CA ALA A 705 2.10 15.75 -10.14
C ALA A 705 2.91 15.32 -8.92
N ARG A 706 2.96 14.00 -8.67
CA ARG A 706 3.77 13.41 -7.60
C ARG A 706 5.26 13.63 -7.81
N GLY A 707 5.77 13.36 -9.02
CA GLY A 707 7.20 13.47 -9.37
C GLY A 707 7.77 14.89 -9.23
N THR A 708 6.90 15.92 -9.19
CA THR A 708 7.30 17.32 -8.97
C THR A 708 7.24 17.73 -7.49
N VAL A 709 6.64 16.94 -6.59
CA VAL A 709 6.52 17.33 -5.16
C VAL A 709 7.89 17.60 -4.54
N SER A 710 8.90 16.79 -4.86
CA SER A 710 10.28 16.94 -4.38
C SER A 710 10.98 18.23 -4.84
N ALA A 711 10.38 18.99 -5.76
CA ALA A 711 10.82 20.34 -6.08
C ALA A 711 10.52 21.36 -4.96
N LEU A 712 9.54 21.07 -4.09
CA LEU A 712 9.04 21.97 -3.04
C LEU A 712 9.07 21.37 -1.63
N TRP A 713 8.84 20.05 -1.50
CA TRP A 713 8.72 19.37 -0.22
C TRP A 713 9.37 17.97 -0.27
N PRO A 714 10.16 17.56 0.74
CA PRO A 714 10.35 18.22 2.04
C PRO A 714 11.43 19.32 2.01
N ASN A 715 12.11 19.52 0.88
CA ASN A 715 13.14 20.54 0.69
C ASN A 715 12.84 21.36 -0.58
N GLU A 716 13.02 22.68 -0.52
CA GLU A 716 12.73 23.59 -1.64
C GLU A 716 13.87 23.61 -2.65
N VAL A 717 13.80 22.74 -3.66
CA VAL A 717 14.78 22.68 -4.76
C VAL A 717 14.57 23.82 -5.75
N LEU A 718 13.33 24.14 -6.07
CA LEU A 718 12.96 25.25 -6.96
C LEU A 718 12.28 26.36 -6.17
N PRO A 719 12.55 27.64 -6.49
CA PRO A 719 11.87 28.73 -5.81
C PRO A 719 10.35 28.65 -5.98
N ARG A 720 9.63 28.58 -4.85
CA ARG A 720 8.18 28.33 -4.81
C ARG A 720 7.33 29.43 -5.47
N ASN A 721 7.83 30.66 -5.51
CA ASN A 721 7.14 31.84 -6.03
C ASN A 721 7.40 32.07 -7.54
N THR A 722 7.65 31.00 -8.30
CA THR A 722 7.87 31.09 -9.75
C THR A 722 6.60 30.80 -10.52
N GLU A 723 6.44 31.43 -11.69
CA GLU A 723 5.31 31.19 -12.58
C GLU A 723 5.23 29.72 -13.02
N LEU A 724 6.38 29.06 -13.22
CA LEU A 724 6.44 27.64 -13.57
C LEU A 724 5.82 26.75 -12.48
N ILE A 725 6.15 26.99 -11.20
CA ILE A 725 5.58 26.23 -10.08
C ILE A 725 4.07 26.48 -9.99
N ALA A 726 3.63 27.74 -10.05
CA ALA A 726 2.20 28.08 -10.00
C ALA A 726 1.42 27.38 -11.13
N LYS A 727 1.85 27.54 -12.39
CA LYS A 727 1.21 26.88 -13.56
C LYS A 727 1.19 25.36 -13.44
N SER A 728 2.27 24.77 -12.92
CA SER A 728 2.39 23.32 -12.71
C SER A 728 1.33 22.81 -11.74
N PHE A 729 1.30 23.34 -10.53
CA PHE A 729 0.38 22.88 -9.49
C PHE A 729 -1.08 23.22 -9.83
N ASP A 730 -1.36 24.35 -10.49
CA ASP A 730 -2.71 24.62 -11.03
C ASP A 730 -3.15 23.55 -12.05
N THR A 731 -2.22 23.13 -12.91
CA THR A 731 -2.48 22.06 -13.88
C THR A 731 -2.74 20.73 -13.18
N TYR A 732 -1.94 20.40 -12.15
CA TYR A 732 -2.07 19.13 -11.42
C TYR A 732 -3.39 19.05 -10.67
N HIS A 733 -3.78 20.15 -10.01
CA HIS A 733 -5.08 20.28 -9.35
C HIS A 733 -6.22 19.99 -10.31
N LYS A 734 -6.26 20.70 -11.44
CA LYS A 734 -7.32 20.59 -12.43
C LYS A 734 -7.46 19.19 -13.05
N LEU A 735 -6.35 18.50 -13.26
CA LEU A 735 -6.36 17.21 -13.96
C LEU A 735 -6.63 16.01 -13.04
N TRP A 736 -6.10 16.02 -11.81
CA TRP A 736 -6.02 14.80 -11.00
C TRP A 736 -6.54 14.93 -9.57
N ILE A 737 -6.98 16.11 -9.13
CA ILE A 737 -7.49 16.32 -7.77
C ILE A 737 -8.91 16.90 -7.78
N GLU A 738 -9.11 17.97 -8.55
CA GLU A 738 -10.40 18.67 -8.70
C GLU A 738 -11.53 17.73 -9.18
N PRO A 739 -11.33 16.84 -10.17
CA PRO A 739 -12.41 15.97 -10.67
C PRO A 739 -13.04 15.05 -9.61
N ASP A 740 -12.30 14.77 -8.54
CA ASP A 740 -12.70 13.88 -7.45
C ASP A 740 -12.80 14.60 -6.10
N ASN A 741 -12.87 15.92 -6.17
CA ASN A 741 -13.01 16.79 -5.02
C ASN A 741 -11.97 16.49 -3.91
N GLY A 742 -10.71 16.33 -4.30
CA GLY A 742 -9.58 16.13 -3.39
C GLY A 742 -8.89 14.76 -3.52
N GLY A 743 -9.52 13.78 -4.15
CA GLY A 743 -8.92 12.46 -4.38
C GLY A 743 -7.89 12.50 -5.50
N PHE A 744 -6.63 12.24 -5.19
CA PHE A 744 -5.58 12.21 -6.21
C PHE A 744 -5.70 10.95 -7.08
N ARG A 745 -6.18 11.11 -8.33
CA ARG A 745 -6.21 10.04 -9.34
C ARG A 745 -4.84 9.88 -9.99
N HIS A 746 -4.27 8.69 -9.82
CA HIS A 746 -2.96 8.34 -10.37
C HIS A 746 -3.07 7.11 -11.29
N LEU A 747 -1.96 6.39 -11.48
CA LEU A 747 -1.83 5.23 -12.37
C LEU A 747 -3.05 4.31 -12.36
N GLY A 748 -3.51 3.94 -13.56
CA GLY A 748 -4.68 3.08 -13.72
C GLY A 748 -6.00 3.70 -13.21
N GLY A 749 -6.03 5.02 -12.99
CA GLY A 749 -7.19 5.75 -12.45
C GLY A 749 -7.46 5.50 -10.97
N GLN A 750 -6.57 4.82 -10.25
CA GLN A 750 -6.69 4.52 -8.82
C GLN A 750 -6.47 5.78 -7.99
N PHE A 751 -7.04 5.81 -6.78
CA PHE A 751 -6.70 6.86 -5.81
C PHE A 751 -5.45 6.47 -5.04
N TRP A 752 -4.53 7.42 -4.86
CA TRP A 752 -3.29 7.23 -4.11
C TRP A 752 -3.28 8.20 -2.90
N PRO A 753 -3.81 7.79 -1.74
CA PRO A 753 -3.97 8.67 -0.58
C PRO A 753 -2.67 9.33 -0.11
N TYR A 754 -1.56 8.57 -0.06
CA TYR A 754 -0.27 9.10 0.35
C TYR A 754 0.23 10.19 -0.62
N GLY A 755 0.15 9.94 -1.94
CA GLY A 755 0.53 10.92 -2.96
C GLY A 755 -0.36 12.17 -2.95
N GLY A 756 -1.64 12.02 -2.61
CA GLY A 756 -2.53 13.15 -2.32
C GLY A 756 -2.02 13.99 -1.14
N LEU A 757 -1.69 13.35 0.00
CA LEU A 757 -1.15 14.04 1.17
C LEU A 757 0.17 14.76 0.88
N GLU A 758 1.07 14.16 0.09
CA GLU A 758 2.30 14.82 -0.36
C GLU A 758 2.04 16.07 -1.22
N LEU A 759 1.07 15.98 -2.13
CA LEU A 759 0.62 17.15 -2.90
C LEU A 759 0.06 18.23 -1.96
N ALA A 760 -0.64 17.85 -0.90
CA ALA A 760 -1.18 18.78 0.09
C ALA A 760 -0.07 19.58 0.80
N HIS A 761 1.07 18.95 1.12
CA HIS A 761 2.26 19.66 1.61
C HIS A 761 2.78 20.68 0.60
N ALA A 762 2.90 20.29 -0.66
CA ALA A 762 3.35 21.20 -1.72
C ALA A 762 2.39 22.39 -1.90
N TYR A 763 1.07 22.17 -1.87
CA TYR A 763 0.08 23.24 -1.92
C TYR A 763 0.15 24.16 -0.71
N LEU A 764 0.42 23.63 0.49
CA LEU A 764 0.66 24.45 1.68
C LEU A 764 1.87 25.38 1.46
N LYS A 765 2.99 24.86 0.92
CA LYS A 765 4.20 25.66 0.67
C LYS A 765 3.96 26.83 -0.29
N ILE A 766 3.05 26.70 -1.26
CA ILE A 766 2.69 27.76 -2.22
C ILE A 766 1.42 28.55 -1.85
N ASN A 767 0.98 28.48 -0.57
CA ASN A 767 -0.19 29.21 -0.05
C ASN A 767 -1.53 28.86 -0.72
N ARG A 768 -1.71 27.61 -1.16
CA ARG A 768 -2.97 27.09 -1.72
C ARG A 768 -3.70 26.22 -0.70
N ALA A 769 -4.08 26.85 0.42
CA ALA A 769 -4.82 26.20 1.50
C ALA A 769 -6.17 25.64 1.02
N ASP A 770 -6.79 26.24 0.00
CA ASP A 770 -8.01 25.73 -0.64
C ASP A 770 -7.84 24.28 -1.14
N VAL A 771 -6.73 23.98 -1.85
CA VAL A 771 -6.47 22.64 -2.39
C VAL A 771 -6.00 21.68 -1.30
N LEU A 772 -5.14 22.16 -0.38
CA LEU A 772 -4.77 21.41 0.82
C LEU A 772 -6.01 20.89 1.56
N HIS A 773 -6.97 21.76 1.85
CA HIS A 773 -8.17 21.40 2.61
C HIS A 773 -9.10 20.50 1.80
N GLN A 774 -9.12 20.66 0.47
CA GLN A 774 -9.84 19.76 -0.43
C GLN A 774 -9.30 18.32 -0.32
N ILE A 775 -7.98 18.14 -0.40
CA ILE A 775 -7.32 16.84 -0.24
C ILE A 775 -7.54 16.29 1.17
N LEU A 776 -7.29 17.09 2.21
CA LEU A 776 -7.46 16.68 3.61
C LEU A 776 -8.89 16.19 3.89
N SER A 777 -9.89 16.92 3.38
CA SER A 777 -11.30 16.54 3.51
C SER A 777 -11.62 15.25 2.77
N TRP A 778 -11.03 15.03 1.59
CA TRP A 778 -11.18 13.76 0.88
C TRP A 778 -10.55 12.61 1.67
N THR A 779 -9.31 12.75 2.15
CA THR A 779 -8.59 11.71 2.88
C THR A 779 -9.32 11.28 4.15
N LEU A 780 -9.82 12.23 4.95
CA LEU A 780 -10.56 11.93 6.18
C LEU A 780 -11.88 11.20 5.94
N ARG A 781 -12.58 11.50 4.84
CA ARG A 781 -13.86 10.88 4.47
C ARG A 781 -13.68 9.52 3.78
N ASN A 782 -12.52 9.26 3.20
CA ASN A 782 -12.23 8.07 2.39
C ASN A 782 -11.13 7.21 3.05
N GLN A 783 -11.35 6.83 4.31
CA GLN A 783 -10.57 5.77 4.95
C GLN A 783 -10.84 4.45 4.20
N THR A 784 -9.79 3.72 3.83
CA THR A 784 -9.94 2.43 3.12
C THR A 784 -10.59 1.37 4.02
N LEU A 785 -10.40 1.48 5.34
CA LEU A 785 -11.20 0.78 6.35
C LEU A 785 -11.85 1.82 7.27
N PRO A 786 -13.15 2.13 7.08
CA PRO A 786 -13.83 3.16 7.87
C PRO A 786 -13.79 2.88 9.37
N GLY A 787 -13.46 3.92 10.16
CA GLY A 787 -13.39 3.88 11.62
C GLY A 787 -12.00 3.59 12.17
N THR A 788 -11.02 3.29 11.31
CA THR A 788 -9.64 2.98 11.74
C THR A 788 -8.62 4.02 11.33
N TYR A 789 -8.99 5.00 10.49
CA TYR A 789 -8.06 5.95 9.86
C TYR A 789 -6.91 5.28 9.10
N ALA A 790 -7.11 4.03 8.66
CA ALA A 790 -6.15 3.32 7.81
C ALA A 790 -6.43 3.62 6.33
N TRP A 791 -5.38 3.97 5.60
CA TRP A 791 -5.41 4.16 4.16
C TRP A 791 -4.48 3.16 3.47
N ALA A 792 -4.95 2.57 2.39
CA ALA A 792 -4.10 1.79 1.49
C ALA A 792 -3.25 2.71 0.62
N GLU A 793 -2.17 2.16 0.08
CA GLU A 793 -1.39 2.82 -0.97
C GLU A 793 -2.24 3.12 -2.21
N GLN A 794 -2.99 2.13 -2.69
CA GLN A 794 -3.89 2.27 -3.84
C GLN A 794 -5.31 1.86 -3.47
N VAL A 795 -6.25 2.75 -3.78
CA VAL A 795 -7.67 2.60 -3.48
C VAL A 795 -8.48 2.58 -4.77
N ASN A 796 -9.35 1.58 -4.89
CA ASN A 796 -10.24 1.43 -6.02
C ASN A 796 -11.31 2.55 -6.01
N PRO A 797 -11.40 3.37 -7.07
CA PRO A 797 -12.31 4.51 -7.09
C PRO A 797 -13.79 4.12 -7.21
N VAL A 798 -14.09 2.87 -7.58
CA VAL A 798 -15.47 2.39 -7.78
C VAL A 798 -16.09 1.92 -6.47
N ASN A 799 -15.31 1.26 -5.61
CA ASN A 799 -15.83 0.61 -4.41
C ASN A 799 -15.10 0.98 -3.10
N GLY A 800 -14.04 1.80 -3.16
CA GLY A 800 -13.28 2.27 -2.01
C GLY A 800 -12.38 1.22 -1.34
N GLY A 801 -12.31 -0.01 -1.89
CA GLY A 801 -11.47 -1.08 -1.37
C GLY A 801 -10.00 -0.97 -1.79
N PHE A 802 -9.15 -1.79 -1.17
CA PHE A 802 -7.76 -1.94 -1.57
C PHE A 802 -7.65 -2.42 -3.03
N SER A 803 -6.73 -1.83 -3.80
CA SER A 803 -6.45 -2.24 -5.19
C SER A 803 -5.00 -2.59 -5.48
N GLY A 804 -4.06 -2.20 -4.61
CA GLY A 804 -2.63 -2.43 -4.82
C GLY A 804 -1.77 -1.84 -3.71
N GLY A 805 -0.54 -2.34 -3.58
CA GLY A 805 0.43 -1.88 -2.59
C GLY A 805 0.27 -2.53 -1.21
N ASP A 806 0.27 -1.71 -0.15
CA ASP A 806 0.09 -2.15 1.24
C ASP A 806 -0.90 -1.31 2.06
N MET A 807 -1.24 -1.78 3.27
CA MET A 807 -2.18 -1.13 4.19
C MET A 807 -1.96 -1.53 5.68
N PRO A 808 -2.22 -0.65 6.67
CA PRO A 808 -2.15 0.81 6.54
C PRO A 808 -0.78 1.19 5.96
N HIS A 809 -0.77 2.05 4.95
CA HIS A 809 0.50 2.46 4.34
C HIS A 809 1.18 3.49 5.25
N ALA A 810 2.34 3.14 5.81
CA ALA A 810 3.04 3.96 6.80
C ALA A 810 3.41 5.35 6.27
N TRP A 811 3.71 5.48 4.97
CA TRP A 811 3.97 6.78 4.35
C TRP A 811 2.73 7.69 4.38
N ALA A 812 1.52 7.14 4.15
CA ALA A 812 0.29 7.93 4.29
C ALA A 812 0.10 8.44 5.72
N ALA A 813 0.36 7.58 6.72
CA ALA A 813 0.28 7.94 8.13
C ALA A 813 1.32 9.03 8.51
N ALA A 814 2.57 8.87 8.06
CA ALA A 814 3.63 9.85 8.26
C ALA A 814 3.30 11.21 7.63
N SER A 815 2.90 11.22 6.35
CA SER A 815 2.53 12.44 5.65
C SER A 815 1.32 13.11 6.30
N PHE A 816 0.30 12.36 6.75
CA PHE A 816 -0.82 12.95 7.48
C PHE A 816 -0.37 13.63 8.78
N ALA A 817 0.43 12.95 9.59
CA ALA A 817 0.92 13.50 10.87
C ALA A 817 1.80 14.73 10.67
N THR A 818 2.73 14.68 9.72
CA THR A 818 3.57 15.82 9.34
C THR A 818 2.73 16.97 8.76
N LEU A 819 1.67 16.68 8.00
CA LEU A 819 0.81 17.72 7.43
C LEU A 819 0.06 18.50 8.51
N VAL A 820 -0.50 17.78 9.48
CA VAL A 820 -1.17 18.41 10.64
C VAL A 820 -0.18 19.27 11.42
N ARG A 821 1.05 18.79 11.65
CA ARG A 821 2.11 19.62 12.24
C ARG A 821 2.37 20.86 11.38
N GLU A 822 2.58 20.71 10.08
CA GLU A 822 2.92 21.83 9.18
C GLU A 822 1.80 22.86 9.00
N MET A 823 0.53 22.45 9.11
CA MET A 823 -0.61 23.36 9.16
C MET A 823 -0.54 24.29 10.38
N LEU A 824 -0.02 23.79 11.50
CA LEU A 824 0.13 24.54 12.75
C LEU A 824 1.46 25.28 12.85
N MET A 825 2.54 24.66 12.38
CA MET A 825 3.88 25.24 12.39
C MET A 825 4.84 24.60 11.38
N SER A 826 5.66 25.42 10.72
CA SER A 826 6.76 24.93 9.90
C SER A 826 8.00 25.82 9.96
N GLU A 827 9.16 25.22 9.77
CA GLU A 827 10.44 25.91 9.67
C GLU A 827 10.62 26.52 8.27
N GLN A 828 10.84 27.83 8.20
CA GLN A 828 11.10 28.51 6.94
C GLN A 828 12.01 29.73 7.14
N ASP A 829 13.11 29.79 6.38
CA ASP A 829 14.01 30.95 6.31
C ASP A 829 14.47 31.48 7.68
N GLY A 830 14.79 30.59 8.63
CA GLY A 830 15.21 30.97 9.98
C GLY A 830 14.05 31.35 10.93
N ALA A 831 12.80 31.26 10.48
CA ALA A 831 11.60 31.55 11.26
C ALA A 831 10.75 30.29 11.48
N LEU A 832 9.86 30.36 12.47
CA LEU A 832 8.73 29.43 12.60
C LEU A 832 7.47 30.10 12.06
N VAL A 833 6.92 29.57 10.97
CA VAL A 833 5.66 30.01 10.37
C VAL A 833 4.53 29.26 11.07
N LEU A 834 3.63 29.97 11.72
CA LEU A 834 2.54 29.44 12.53
C LEU A 834 1.21 29.49 11.76
N LEU A 835 0.34 28.53 12.06
CA LEU A 835 -1.09 28.49 11.68
C LEU A 835 -1.38 28.72 10.19
N GLN A 836 -0.43 28.42 9.30
CA GLN A 836 -0.56 28.71 7.86
C GLN A 836 -1.63 27.85 7.18
N GLY A 837 -1.84 26.63 7.66
CA GLY A 837 -2.85 25.70 7.15
C GLY A 837 -4.00 25.46 8.12
N ALA A 838 -4.07 26.18 9.23
CA ALA A 838 -5.16 26.03 10.20
C ALA A 838 -6.45 26.65 9.63
N PRO A 839 -7.57 25.90 9.56
CA PRO A 839 -8.87 26.48 9.22
C PRO A 839 -9.24 27.61 10.20
N GLU A 840 -9.79 28.71 9.69
CA GLU A 840 -10.22 29.85 10.52
C GLU A 840 -11.18 29.42 11.64
N TRP A 841 -12.05 28.45 11.37
CA TRP A 841 -13.00 27.97 12.37
C TRP A 841 -12.32 27.33 13.59
N TRP A 842 -11.04 26.96 13.55
CA TRP A 842 -10.27 26.50 14.72
C TRP A 842 -9.89 27.61 15.70
N LEU A 843 -9.99 28.87 15.27
CA LEU A 843 -9.49 30.05 16.01
C LEU A 843 -10.61 30.97 16.49
N VAL A 844 -11.86 30.50 16.45
CA VAL A 844 -13.06 31.26 16.82
C VAL A 844 -13.95 30.45 17.73
N GLU A 845 -14.95 31.10 18.33
CA GLU A 845 -15.98 30.47 19.17
C GLU A 845 -15.38 29.69 20.36
N SER A 846 -14.35 30.25 20.99
CA SER A 846 -13.66 29.65 22.14
C SER A 846 -13.03 28.29 21.89
N ARG A 847 -12.72 27.98 20.62
CA ARG A 847 -11.89 26.83 20.26
C ARG A 847 -10.41 27.12 20.50
N GLU A 848 -9.68 26.10 20.91
CA GLU A 848 -8.28 26.21 21.30
C GLU A 848 -7.44 25.23 20.50
N ILE A 849 -6.20 25.62 20.22
CA ILE A 849 -5.17 24.75 19.66
C ILE A 849 -4.05 24.69 20.70
N THR A 850 -3.57 23.50 20.99
CA THR A 850 -2.41 23.31 21.87
C THR A 850 -1.39 22.41 21.21
N LEU A 851 -0.13 22.82 21.30
CA LEU A 851 1.04 22.06 20.89
C LEU A 851 2.05 22.13 22.03
N ASN A 852 2.41 20.98 22.62
CA ASN A 852 3.38 20.91 23.70
C ASN A 852 4.57 20.07 23.29
N ASN A 853 5.76 20.55 23.67
CA ASN A 853 7.03 19.84 23.49
C ASN A 853 7.35 19.46 22.03
N ALA A 854 6.85 20.21 21.04
CA ALA A 854 7.05 19.86 19.63
C ALA A 854 8.48 20.20 19.19
N PRO A 855 9.29 19.23 18.70
CA PRO A 855 10.63 19.49 18.19
C PRO A 855 10.61 20.45 16.99
N THR A 856 11.61 21.33 16.93
CA THR A 856 11.93 22.17 15.76
C THR A 856 13.43 22.20 15.54
N HIS A 857 13.88 22.77 14.42
CA HIS A 857 15.30 23.08 14.20
C HIS A 857 15.89 24.10 15.21
N TYR A 858 15.04 24.72 16.04
CA TYR A 858 15.40 25.79 16.97
C TYR A 858 15.07 25.45 18.44
N GLY A 859 14.92 24.16 18.75
CA GLY A 859 14.49 23.65 20.06
C GLY A 859 13.00 23.37 20.13
N ASN A 860 12.54 22.80 21.24
CA ASN A 860 11.14 22.40 21.39
C ASN A 860 10.25 23.61 21.64
N ILE A 861 9.10 23.68 20.97
CA ILE A 861 8.11 24.75 21.13
C ILE A 861 6.90 24.27 21.91
N ASN A 862 6.39 25.16 22.77
CA ASN A 862 5.01 25.09 23.25
C ASN A 862 4.22 26.26 22.69
N PHE A 863 3.03 25.97 22.18
CA PHE A 863 2.13 26.90 21.53
C PHE A 863 0.70 26.64 22.00
N HIS A 864 -0.01 27.69 22.38
CA HIS A 864 -1.40 27.60 22.80
C HIS A 864 -2.19 28.81 22.30
N THR A 865 -3.43 28.58 21.84
CA THR A 865 -4.38 29.63 21.50
C THR A 865 -5.62 29.58 22.38
N SER A 866 -6.13 30.75 22.77
CA SER A 866 -7.43 30.92 23.42
C SER A 866 -8.12 32.17 22.88
N ASN A 867 -9.45 32.17 22.79
CA ASN A 867 -10.19 33.31 22.22
C ASN A 867 -11.63 33.41 22.73
N ASP A 868 -12.22 34.60 22.56
CA ASP A 868 -13.66 34.85 22.64
C ASP A 868 -14.21 35.38 21.30
N ILE A 869 -13.53 35.08 20.20
CA ILE A 869 -13.86 35.59 18.87
C ILE A 869 -15.21 35.08 18.39
N ILE A 870 -16.02 35.99 17.87
CA ILE A 870 -17.25 35.73 17.13
C ILE A 870 -17.00 36.07 15.65
N PRO A 871 -17.19 35.11 14.72
CA PRO A 871 -17.12 35.41 13.30
C PRO A 871 -18.36 36.21 12.87
N THR A 872 -18.15 37.29 12.11
CA THR A 872 -19.20 38.16 11.57
C THR A 872 -19.13 38.21 10.03
N GLU A 873 -20.07 38.90 9.39
CA GLU A 873 -20.02 39.11 7.93
C GLU A 873 -18.88 40.04 7.48
N TYR A 874 -18.30 40.81 8.39
CA TYR A 874 -17.25 41.80 8.11
C TYR A 874 -15.86 41.41 8.61
N GLY A 875 -15.74 40.28 9.31
CA GLY A 875 -14.49 39.80 9.91
C GLY A 875 -14.71 39.23 11.30
N TRP A 876 -13.68 39.27 12.15
CA TRP A 876 -13.73 38.78 13.52
C TRP A 876 -14.09 39.91 14.51
N ASP A 877 -14.84 39.59 15.57
CA ASP A 877 -15.09 40.46 16.73
C ASP A 877 -14.65 39.74 18.00
N GLY A 878 -13.78 40.36 18.81
CA GLY A 878 -13.26 39.78 20.05
C GLY A 878 -11.73 39.71 20.10
N LYS A 879 -11.20 38.89 20.99
CA LYS A 879 -9.77 38.78 21.29
C LYS A 879 -9.25 37.37 21.04
N LEU A 880 -8.07 37.27 20.42
CA LEU A 880 -7.25 36.06 20.34
C LEU A 880 -5.98 36.23 21.18
N THR A 881 -5.74 35.31 22.09
CA THR A 881 -4.49 35.20 22.85
C THR A 881 -3.66 34.03 22.35
N ILE A 882 -2.37 34.26 22.12
CA ILE A 882 -1.39 33.25 21.72
C ILE A 882 -0.25 33.24 22.73
N THR A 883 0.05 32.06 23.29
CA THR A 883 1.20 31.84 24.15
C THR A 883 2.25 31.01 23.42
N LEU A 884 3.49 31.50 23.41
CA LEU A 884 4.66 30.86 22.80
C LEU A 884 5.77 30.70 23.83
N SER A 885 6.42 29.53 23.87
CA SER A 885 7.62 29.32 24.68
C SER A 885 8.53 28.23 24.14
N GLY A 886 9.79 28.23 24.59
CA GLY A 886 10.78 27.19 24.28
C GLY A 886 11.66 27.53 23.08
N ALA A 887 11.18 27.27 21.86
CA ALA A 887 11.97 27.44 20.64
C ALA A 887 12.44 28.90 20.45
N SER A 888 13.61 29.06 19.81
CA SER A 888 14.23 30.37 19.57
C SER A 888 14.69 30.53 18.12
N PRO A 889 13.76 30.57 17.15
CA PRO A 889 14.10 30.77 15.73
C PRO A 889 14.87 32.08 15.52
N PRO A 890 15.99 32.13 14.76
CA PRO A 890 16.77 33.36 14.57
C PRO A 890 15.99 34.55 14.03
N ASN A 891 15.01 34.28 13.16
CA ASN A 891 14.16 35.31 12.57
C ASN A 891 12.82 35.44 13.30
N GLY A 892 12.60 34.78 14.43
CA GLY A 892 11.35 34.85 15.20
C GLY A 892 10.21 34.03 14.60
N TYR A 893 8.98 34.36 14.95
CA TYR A 893 7.77 33.69 14.48
C TYR A 893 7.05 34.52 13.42
N ARG A 894 6.34 33.86 12.52
CA ARG A 894 5.56 34.49 11.44
C ARG A 894 4.17 33.89 11.41
N TRP A 895 3.15 34.70 11.20
CA TRP A 895 1.81 34.21 10.91
C TRP A 895 1.13 35.12 9.90
N THR A 896 0.76 34.59 8.74
CA THR A 896 -0.11 35.30 7.78
C THR A 896 -1.52 35.32 8.35
N LEU A 897 -2.00 36.49 8.72
CA LEU A 897 -3.25 36.65 9.44
C LEU A 897 -4.45 36.51 8.48
N PRO A 898 -5.48 35.69 8.82
CA PRO A 898 -6.70 35.61 8.04
C PRO A 898 -7.54 36.90 8.15
N ASN A 899 -7.45 37.57 9.29
CA ASN A 899 -8.11 38.85 9.58
C ASN A 899 -7.08 39.80 10.21
N ILE A 900 -7.13 41.09 9.87
CA ILE A 900 -6.20 42.08 10.43
C ILE A 900 -6.79 42.63 11.74
N PRO A 901 -6.09 42.50 12.89
CA PRO A 901 -6.56 43.05 14.16
C PRO A 901 -6.45 44.58 14.20
N ASP A 902 -7.34 45.21 14.97
CA ASP A 902 -7.34 46.65 15.24
C ASP A 902 -6.24 47.07 16.22
N ALA A 903 -5.92 46.18 17.16
CA ALA A 903 -4.86 46.39 18.13
C ALA A 903 -4.09 45.10 18.39
N ILE A 904 -2.80 45.25 18.64
CA ILE A 904 -1.90 44.15 19.00
C ILE A 904 -1.14 44.53 20.28
N SER A 905 -0.98 43.57 21.18
CA SER A 905 -0.18 43.69 22.40
C SER A 905 0.72 42.47 22.54
N GLY A 906 1.97 42.65 22.99
CA GLY A 906 2.94 41.56 23.05
C GLY A 906 4.38 42.03 23.21
N PRO A 907 5.37 41.20 22.85
CA PRO A 907 6.80 41.49 23.05
C PRO A 907 7.27 42.70 22.23
N SER A 908 8.29 43.40 22.75
CA SER A 908 8.90 44.55 22.07
C SER A 908 9.47 44.16 20.71
N GLY A 909 9.05 44.86 19.65
CA GLY A 909 9.45 44.59 18.26
C GLY A 909 8.43 43.78 17.47
N MET A 910 7.35 43.32 18.11
CA MET A 910 6.20 42.76 17.41
C MET A 910 5.55 43.79 16.50
N LYS A 911 5.18 43.38 15.28
CA LYS A 911 4.53 44.25 14.28
C LYS A 911 3.75 43.43 13.26
N ILE A 912 2.85 44.09 12.54
CA ILE A 912 2.21 43.53 11.33
C ILE A 912 2.80 44.24 10.11
N GLU A 913 3.24 43.45 9.14
CA GLU A 913 3.78 43.96 7.87
C GLU A 913 3.18 43.15 6.72
N ASN A 914 2.49 43.84 5.79
CA ASN A 914 1.81 43.21 4.65
C ASN A 914 0.88 42.03 5.03
N GLY A 915 0.15 42.17 6.13
CA GLY A 915 -0.76 41.13 6.64
C GLY A 915 -0.08 39.98 7.40
N VAL A 916 1.24 40.03 7.59
CA VAL A 916 2.00 39.04 8.36
C VAL A 916 2.32 39.58 9.74
N LEU A 917 1.88 38.88 10.78
CA LEU A 917 2.30 39.10 12.16
C LEU A 917 3.75 38.60 12.32
N ILE A 918 4.63 39.50 12.71
CA ILE A 918 6.04 39.26 12.97
C ILE A 918 6.27 39.35 14.47
N ILE A 919 6.68 38.24 15.08
CA ILE A 919 6.91 38.14 16.53
C ILE A 919 8.41 37.84 16.74
N PRO A 920 9.14 38.65 17.52
CA PRO A 920 10.51 38.34 17.92
C PRO A 920 10.62 37.01 18.67
N SER A 921 11.80 36.40 18.65
CA SER A 921 12.07 35.14 19.35
C SER A 921 12.03 35.33 20.87
N GLY A 922 11.55 34.30 21.57
CA GLY A 922 11.45 34.28 23.03
C GLY A 922 10.04 33.95 23.53
N ASN A 923 9.93 33.73 24.83
CA ASN A 923 8.65 33.46 25.47
C ASN A 923 7.76 34.70 25.38
N SER A 924 6.57 34.51 24.84
CA SER A 924 5.68 35.62 24.50
C SER A 924 4.24 35.25 24.77
N GLU A 925 3.50 36.21 25.32
CA GLU A 925 2.05 36.23 25.29
C GLU A 925 1.64 37.36 24.35
N ILE A 926 0.81 37.04 23.38
CA ILE A 926 0.38 37.95 22.31
C ILE A 926 -1.13 38.05 22.38
N GLU A 927 -1.65 39.28 22.41
CA GLU A 927 -3.07 39.56 22.29
C GLU A 927 -3.34 40.29 20.97
N LEU A 928 -4.34 39.81 20.23
CA LEU A 928 -4.85 40.42 19.01
C LEU A 928 -6.32 40.77 19.25
N ASP A 929 -6.65 42.05 19.21
CA ASP A 929 -8.03 42.55 19.36
C ASP A 929 -8.62 42.86 17.97
N PHE A 930 -9.79 42.29 17.69
CA PHE A 930 -10.52 42.45 16.43
C PHE A 930 -11.85 43.15 16.67
N LYS A 931 -12.23 44.03 15.74
CA LYS A 931 -13.54 44.67 15.65
C LYS A 931 -14.05 44.58 14.20
N PRO A 932 -15.34 44.30 14.02
CA PRO A 932 -15.94 44.11 12.70
C PRO A 932 -16.10 45.41 11.90
#